data_AF-A0A926E1K8-F1
#
_entry.id   AF-A0A926E1K8-F1
#
_cell.length_a   1.000
_cell.length_b   1.000
_cell.length_c   1.000
_cell.angle_alpha   90.00
_cell.angle_beta   90.00
_cell.angle_gamma   90.00
#
_symmetry.space_group_name_H-M   'P 1'
#
loop_
_entity.id
_entity.type
_entity.pdbx_description
1 polymer ?
#
loop_
_entity_poly.entity_id
_entity_poly.type
_entity_poly.pdbx_seq_one_letter_code
_entity_poly.pdbx_strand_id
1 'polypeptide(L)'
;MPKSVSIADGSIVVSAAETPGYLTVTYGADRTKTAPFLNSTPIVITGSSTANTISVGGGLTAAITLQNVSIAPAAPSAAPALSVADGSAVSLTLSGANSLTGGAGAAAISAGAATLTVQNTAAGGGSLAASAGAGGVSAISCGTLALAGGSLSANSGAVTGSVTVNANATLTAKGGLSNNLTVKSGTANVTGNVSGKLLVEAGTATVSGTAGSLETKGGTTTVGAVGKSAVVRGGTATINGGMDSLTVTGGKAVWNGGDAKASGITIVKGGELAVNAGTLGITKLQNGGKLTLKNAGLMPARFVLEGGSYSVAGVDYYKAVVDGLPANTTVSVNGSEYSTGGSGSITLYLPEGSQNLNITDAAGNSYPATINVTSDGNATATVEQTCKCSLTDFVLVDQAATIPDGQESIVFDLHKLYAEGAAVGLTNGCTLHSADSAVSVVYTVDGVQTAANEHSLTIGKDKTAVKVSAVATFNGIEKKSNEVTIRIVREVALTPPASVRYGKDIVISHNGGADFKNAVDYVAFGGVQVPADRVTISDTGITISGKQNTEAGERSVYVKLKDGSAYTLKDATVRVKVENNIGVVQQPASITGKRVGASFTSLGLPAKVKIVLDGESGNTIECAVKWDSSKYRSSSTSRQTITGTIQDLPSHVTLNPDTKEVKIYVTLKRSSSSGGSNERDYEYEFWSDVLERVKEADSGDTIYVKAGQYDNMPASILEELKGRKVTLIIEPEKGKDITIYGKNVKSVPASRISYSLTELTKLYKDGGSSSSSSSSSSKPSSSTPTWSGSVLPSSSQPTAPVTPSSSSSSSSSEEESSSQSSSEEEKESSEEELGPDVPTDTEPEEPEPEDKKMSPLVAVIGITVAAAALSGIIACIVLRRRQ
;
A
#
# COMPACT_ATOMS: atom_id res chain seq x y z
N MET A 1 45.82 -65.23 6.95
CA MET A 1 45.88 -63.91 6.28
C MET A 1 46.93 -63.07 6.98
N PRO A 2 47.99 -62.60 6.30
CA PRO A 2 48.77 -61.47 6.81
C PRO A 2 47.89 -60.22 6.72
N LYS A 3 47.40 -59.71 7.86
CA LYS A 3 46.75 -58.39 7.92
C LYS A 3 47.75 -57.25 7.76
N SER A 4 49.04 -57.54 7.95
CA SER A 4 50.15 -56.63 7.71
C SER A 4 51.24 -57.33 6.89
N VAL A 5 51.97 -56.57 6.09
CA VAL A 5 53.11 -56.98 5.26
C VAL A 5 54.25 -55.99 5.49
N SER A 6 55.49 -56.44 5.64
CA SER A 6 56.63 -55.54 5.76
C SER A 6 57.21 -55.19 4.39
N ILE A 7 57.55 -53.92 4.16
CA ILE A 7 58.33 -53.49 2.99
C ILE A 7 59.81 -53.86 3.12
N ALA A 8 60.27 -54.30 4.29
CA ALA A 8 61.62 -54.83 4.48
C ALA A 8 61.82 -56.16 3.74
N ASP A 9 60.79 -57.02 3.73
CA ASP A 9 60.86 -58.40 3.23
C ASP A 9 61.04 -58.47 1.70
N GLY A 10 60.55 -57.47 0.96
CA GLY A 10 60.58 -57.39 -0.50
C GLY A 10 59.59 -56.35 -1.05
N SER A 11 59.67 -56.03 -2.35
CA SER A 11 58.70 -55.15 -3.02
C SER A 11 57.27 -55.73 -2.98
N ILE A 12 56.29 -54.84 -2.82
CA ILE A 12 54.88 -55.18 -2.67
C ILE A 12 54.14 -54.88 -3.98
N VAL A 13 53.42 -55.86 -4.50
CA VAL A 13 52.63 -55.75 -5.74
C VAL A 13 51.17 -56.08 -5.46
N VAL A 14 50.28 -55.10 -5.64
CA VAL A 14 48.82 -55.27 -5.56
C VAL A 14 48.26 -55.49 -6.96
N SER A 15 47.48 -56.55 -7.15
CA SER A 15 46.94 -56.96 -8.44
C SER A 15 45.51 -57.47 -8.32
N ALA A 16 44.75 -57.44 -9.42
CA ALA A 16 43.43 -58.07 -9.48
C ALA A 16 43.53 -59.57 -9.13
N ALA A 17 42.47 -60.10 -8.52
CA ALA A 17 42.18 -61.53 -8.56
C ALA A 17 41.37 -61.87 -9.84
N GLU A 18 41.17 -63.16 -10.11
CA GLU A 18 40.27 -63.63 -11.18
C GLU A 18 38.81 -63.26 -10.89
N THR A 19 38.43 -63.15 -9.61
CA THR A 19 37.11 -62.69 -9.17
C THR A 19 37.04 -61.15 -9.20
N PRO A 20 36.09 -60.54 -9.93
CA PRO A 20 35.90 -59.09 -9.92
C PRO A 20 35.66 -58.53 -8.51
N GLY A 21 36.26 -57.39 -8.18
CA GLY A 21 36.19 -56.77 -6.85
C GLY A 21 37.13 -57.38 -5.80
N TYR A 22 37.91 -58.42 -6.14
CA TYR A 22 38.92 -59.00 -5.27
C TYR A 22 40.35 -58.64 -5.72
N LEU A 23 41.25 -58.53 -4.75
CA LEU A 23 42.67 -58.26 -4.92
C LEU A 23 43.51 -59.45 -4.46
N THR A 24 44.75 -59.51 -4.96
CA THR A 24 45.83 -60.32 -4.40
C THR A 24 47.06 -59.45 -4.19
N VAL A 25 47.87 -59.76 -3.18
CA VAL A 25 49.14 -59.07 -2.89
C VAL A 25 50.28 -60.06 -3.05
N THR A 26 51.33 -59.65 -3.75
CA THR A 26 52.60 -60.38 -3.86
C THR A 26 53.65 -59.62 -3.06
N TYR A 27 54.38 -60.30 -2.17
CA TYR A 27 55.34 -59.69 -1.25
C TYR A 27 56.49 -60.65 -0.86
N GLY A 28 57.54 -60.11 -0.23
CA GLY A 28 58.70 -60.88 0.20
C GLY A 28 59.64 -61.26 -0.96
N ALA A 29 60.89 -61.61 -0.62
CA ALA A 29 61.90 -62.05 -1.58
C ALA A 29 61.43 -63.26 -2.42
N ASP A 30 60.76 -64.24 -1.79
CA ASP A 30 60.19 -65.43 -2.43
C ASP A 30 58.92 -65.13 -3.26
N ARG A 31 58.48 -63.87 -3.32
CA ARG A 31 57.27 -63.41 -4.05
C ARG A 31 56.01 -64.18 -3.62
N THR A 32 55.82 -64.33 -2.32
CA THR A 32 54.62 -64.95 -1.73
C THR A 32 53.36 -64.20 -2.15
N LYS A 33 52.42 -64.90 -2.79
CA LYS A 33 51.12 -64.34 -3.22
C LYS A 33 50.02 -64.71 -2.22
N THR A 34 49.22 -63.73 -1.78
CA THR A 34 48.07 -63.97 -0.91
C THR A 34 46.94 -64.69 -1.65
N ALA A 35 46.10 -65.41 -0.90
CA ALA A 35 44.75 -65.72 -1.35
C ALA A 35 43.97 -64.43 -1.70
N PRO A 36 42.96 -64.49 -2.61
CA PRO A 36 42.11 -63.34 -2.92
C PRO A 36 41.35 -62.80 -1.72
N PHE A 37 41.19 -61.48 -1.64
CA PHE A 37 40.39 -60.78 -0.62
C PHE A 37 39.66 -59.57 -1.22
N LEU A 38 38.57 -59.11 -0.59
CA LEU A 38 37.77 -57.98 -1.08
C LEU A 38 38.59 -56.68 -1.14
N ASN A 39 38.45 -55.91 -2.22
CA ASN A 39 39.17 -54.65 -2.46
C ASN A 39 39.00 -53.57 -1.38
N SER A 40 37.92 -53.64 -0.59
CA SER A 40 37.66 -52.79 0.57
C SER A 40 38.46 -53.17 1.83
N THR A 41 39.18 -54.29 1.83
CA THR A 41 39.96 -54.77 2.98
C THR A 41 41.28 -53.99 3.06
N PRO A 42 41.61 -53.31 4.17
CA PRO A 42 42.86 -52.58 4.29
C PRO A 42 44.10 -53.47 4.26
N ILE A 43 45.03 -53.16 3.36
CA ILE A 43 46.37 -53.76 3.29
C ILE A 43 47.29 -52.93 4.20
N VAL A 44 47.63 -53.42 5.40
CA VAL A 44 48.56 -52.71 6.28
C VAL A 44 50.01 -52.97 5.83
N ILE A 45 50.77 -51.90 5.60
CA ILE A 45 52.19 -51.95 5.24
C ILE A 45 53.01 -51.32 6.37
N THR A 46 54.11 -51.97 6.75
CA THR A 46 54.98 -51.58 7.86
C THR A 46 56.47 -51.63 7.48
N GLY A 47 57.31 -50.94 8.25
CA GLY A 47 58.77 -51.06 8.17
C GLY A 47 59.44 -50.17 7.13
N SER A 48 60.74 -50.38 6.92
CA SER A 48 61.59 -49.48 6.15
C SER A 48 62.38 -50.22 5.06
N SER A 49 62.64 -49.57 3.92
CA SER A 49 63.47 -50.11 2.84
C SER A 49 64.17 -49.05 2.01
N THR A 50 65.39 -49.35 1.57
CA THR A 50 66.19 -48.55 0.63
C THR A 50 66.28 -49.16 -0.77
N ALA A 51 65.49 -50.20 -1.06
CA ALA A 51 65.50 -50.89 -2.36
C ALA A 51 64.10 -51.30 -2.85
N ASN A 52 63.21 -51.69 -1.94
CA ASN A 52 61.88 -52.19 -2.26
C ASN A 52 60.88 -51.05 -2.54
N THR A 53 59.86 -51.33 -3.34
CA THR A 53 58.80 -50.37 -3.70
C THR A 53 57.41 -50.98 -3.54
N ILE A 54 56.39 -50.12 -3.49
CA ILE A 54 54.97 -50.52 -3.53
C ILE A 54 54.44 -50.24 -4.94
N SER A 55 53.68 -51.18 -5.51
CA SER A 55 53.06 -51.04 -6.83
C SER A 55 51.61 -51.53 -6.83
N VAL A 56 50.74 -50.80 -7.52
CA VAL A 56 49.31 -51.12 -7.67
C VAL A 56 48.96 -51.16 -9.15
N GLY A 57 48.38 -52.27 -9.61
CA GLY A 57 47.90 -52.45 -10.98
C GLY A 57 46.83 -51.44 -11.41
N GLY A 58 46.55 -51.37 -12.71
CA GLY A 58 45.60 -50.41 -13.30
C GLY A 58 44.15 -50.83 -13.14
N GLY A 59 43.24 -49.85 -13.10
CA GLY A 59 41.80 -50.08 -12.92
C GLY A 59 41.39 -50.66 -11.55
N LEU A 60 42.25 -50.58 -10.53
CA LEU A 60 42.02 -51.17 -9.21
C LEU A 60 41.53 -50.13 -8.19
N THR A 61 40.48 -50.46 -7.44
CA THR A 61 40.24 -49.84 -6.13
C THR A 61 41.07 -50.55 -5.07
N ALA A 62 41.77 -49.83 -4.19
CA ALA A 62 42.52 -50.45 -3.10
C ALA A 62 42.58 -49.57 -1.83
N ALA A 63 42.40 -50.19 -0.67
CA ALA A 63 42.65 -49.58 0.64
C ALA A 63 44.02 -50.04 1.17
N ILE A 64 44.92 -49.09 1.44
CA ILE A 64 46.25 -49.33 1.99
C ILE A 64 46.40 -48.54 3.29
N THR A 65 46.97 -49.15 4.33
CA THR A 65 47.33 -48.45 5.58
C THR A 65 48.85 -48.39 5.69
N LEU A 66 49.43 -47.19 5.67
CA LEU A 66 50.86 -46.99 5.92
C LEU A 66 51.08 -46.78 7.42
N GLN A 67 51.83 -47.67 8.06
CA GLN A 67 52.11 -47.61 9.49
C GLN A 67 53.62 -47.56 9.75
N ASN A 68 54.12 -46.36 10.07
CA ASN A 68 55.54 -46.05 10.25
C ASN A 68 56.43 -46.55 9.09
N VAL A 69 55.97 -46.35 7.86
CA VAL A 69 56.63 -46.81 6.63
C VAL A 69 57.69 -45.79 6.17
N SER A 70 58.91 -46.24 5.88
CA SER A 70 59.96 -45.39 5.31
C SER A 70 60.61 -46.03 4.08
N ILE A 71 60.36 -45.47 2.89
CA ILE A 71 60.85 -46.00 1.62
C ILE A 71 61.69 -44.95 0.89
N ALA A 72 62.94 -45.29 0.56
CA ALA A 72 63.85 -44.42 -0.18
C ALA A 72 64.76 -45.24 -1.13
N PRO A 73 64.28 -45.60 -2.34
CA PRO A 73 65.00 -46.48 -3.26
C PRO A 73 66.33 -45.86 -3.70
N ALA A 74 67.43 -46.55 -3.42
CA ALA A 74 68.77 -46.09 -3.74
C ALA A 74 69.04 -46.04 -5.25
N ALA A 75 69.94 -45.14 -5.67
CA ALA A 75 70.47 -45.13 -7.03
C ALA A 75 71.16 -46.49 -7.35
N PRO A 76 71.06 -47.01 -8.58
CA PRO A 76 70.54 -46.36 -9.79
C PRO A 76 69.02 -46.52 -10.01
N SER A 77 68.25 -46.96 -9.02
CA SER A 77 66.79 -47.12 -9.18
C SER A 77 66.12 -45.80 -9.54
N ALA A 78 65.47 -45.75 -10.70
CA ALA A 78 64.62 -44.64 -11.14
C ALA A 78 63.12 -44.90 -10.86
N ALA A 79 62.83 -45.72 -9.84
CA ALA A 79 61.47 -46.11 -9.47
C ALA A 79 60.87 -45.18 -8.41
N PRO A 80 59.55 -44.92 -8.44
CA PRO A 80 58.86 -44.29 -7.33
C PRO A 80 58.74 -45.25 -6.14
N ALA A 81 58.68 -44.72 -4.92
CA ALA A 81 58.44 -45.52 -3.72
C ALA A 81 57.03 -46.14 -3.71
N LEU A 82 56.04 -45.42 -4.26
CA LEU A 82 54.69 -45.91 -4.54
C LEU A 82 54.33 -45.65 -6.02
N SER A 83 54.09 -46.72 -6.78
CA SER A 83 53.50 -46.68 -8.11
C SER A 83 52.03 -47.08 -8.06
N VAL A 84 51.17 -46.32 -8.74
CA VAL A 84 49.77 -46.66 -9.00
C VAL A 84 49.53 -46.48 -10.50
N ALA A 85 49.10 -47.52 -11.20
CA ALA A 85 48.80 -47.43 -12.62
C ALA A 85 47.43 -46.76 -12.89
N ASP A 86 47.23 -46.31 -14.13
CA ASP A 86 46.07 -45.51 -14.52
C ASP A 86 44.71 -46.19 -14.29
N GLY A 87 43.67 -45.35 -14.13
CA GLY A 87 42.30 -45.79 -13.87
C GLY A 87 42.04 -46.33 -12.45
N SER A 88 43.06 -46.41 -11.60
CA SER A 88 42.94 -46.89 -10.22
C SER A 88 42.46 -45.80 -9.24
N ALA A 89 41.96 -46.24 -8.08
CA ALA A 89 41.52 -45.40 -6.97
C ALA A 89 42.08 -45.96 -5.65
N VAL A 90 43.06 -45.27 -5.07
CA VAL A 90 43.79 -45.76 -3.88
C VAL A 90 43.51 -44.87 -2.68
N SER A 91 43.03 -45.46 -1.58
CA SER A 91 42.94 -44.79 -0.29
C SER A 91 44.14 -45.16 0.59
N LEU A 92 44.96 -44.16 0.92
CA LEU A 92 46.08 -44.25 1.85
C LEU A 92 45.63 -43.79 3.24
N THR A 93 45.43 -44.74 4.15
CA THR A 93 45.23 -44.45 5.58
C THR A 93 46.58 -44.34 6.25
N LEU A 94 46.90 -43.18 6.82
CA LEU A 94 48.14 -42.93 7.55
C LEU A 94 48.00 -43.38 9.00
N SER A 95 49.09 -43.93 9.53
CA SER A 95 49.28 -44.25 10.95
C SER A 95 50.75 -43.98 11.31
N GLY A 96 50.98 -43.21 12.37
CA GLY A 96 52.33 -42.76 12.73
C GLY A 96 52.99 -41.87 11.67
N ALA A 97 54.32 -41.84 11.65
CA ALA A 97 55.10 -41.00 10.74
C ALA A 97 55.62 -41.81 9.54
N ASN A 98 55.20 -41.43 8.33
CA ASN A 98 55.54 -42.15 7.10
C ASN A 98 56.38 -41.27 6.17
N SER A 99 57.33 -41.87 5.45
CA SER A 99 58.23 -41.19 4.52
C SER A 99 58.34 -41.97 3.22
N LEU A 100 58.11 -41.31 2.09
CA LEU A 100 58.28 -41.85 0.75
C LEU A 100 59.21 -40.89 -0.02
N THR A 101 60.32 -41.41 -0.51
CA THR A 101 61.28 -40.69 -1.35
C THR A 101 61.41 -41.42 -2.69
N GLY A 102 61.35 -40.69 -3.79
CA GLY A 102 61.56 -41.28 -5.12
C GLY A 102 63.01 -41.70 -5.35
N GLY A 103 63.21 -42.69 -6.22
CA GLY A 103 64.52 -42.97 -6.82
C GLY A 103 65.03 -41.82 -7.71
N ALA A 104 66.21 -41.97 -8.30
CA ALA A 104 66.82 -40.91 -9.12
C ALA A 104 65.89 -40.49 -10.29
N GLY A 105 65.64 -39.19 -10.42
CA GLY A 105 64.68 -38.62 -11.38
C GLY A 105 63.19 -38.88 -11.09
N ALA A 106 62.84 -39.71 -10.12
CA ALA A 106 61.48 -40.18 -9.87
C ALA A 106 60.75 -39.38 -8.77
N ALA A 107 59.41 -39.41 -8.84
CA ALA A 107 58.54 -38.95 -7.75
C ALA A 107 58.48 -39.96 -6.60
N ALA A 108 58.15 -39.52 -5.38
CA ALA A 108 57.86 -40.44 -4.28
C ALA A 108 56.62 -41.29 -4.59
N ILE A 109 55.60 -40.63 -5.13
CA ILE A 109 54.36 -41.25 -5.58
C ILE A 109 54.18 -40.95 -7.07
N SER A 110 54.06 -41.99 -7.89
CA SER A 110 53.68 -41.85 -9.31
C SER A 110 52.40 -42.63 -9.57
N ALA A 111 51.31 -41.88 -9.77
CA ALA A 111 49.95 -42.40 -9.88
C ALA A 111 49.26 -42.06 -11.22
N GLY A 112 49.99 -41.48 -12.19
CA GLY A 112 49.44 -41.16 -13.52
C GLY A 112 48.16 -40.32 -13.45
N ALA A 113 47.09 -40.78 -14.08
CA ALA A 113 45.74 -40.22 -14.06
C ALA A 113 44.86 -40.73 -12.89
N ALA A 114 45.37 -41.61 -12.02
CA ALA A 114 44.61 -42.21 -10.91
C ALA A 114 44.20 -41.19 -9.83
N THR A 115 43.24 -41.60 -9.00
CA THR A 115 42.81 -40.87 -7.80
C THR A 115 43.53 -41.41 -6.57
N LEU A 116 44.25 -40.54 -5.85
CA LEU A 116 44.65 -40.79 -4.47
C LEU A 116 43.68 -40.11 -3.50
N THR A 117 43.27 -40.85 -2.48
CA THR A 117 42.73 -40.28 -1.24
C THR A 117 43.75 -40.52 -0.12
N VAL A 118 44.07 -39.49 0.66
CA VAL A 118 44.91 -39.60 1.86
C VAL A 118 44.04 -39.26 3.07
N GLN A 119 44.02 -40.15 4.05
CA GLN A 119 43.20 -40.07 5.24
C GLN A 119 44.00 -40.53 6.47
N ASN A 120 43.47 -40.31 7.66
CA ASN A 120 44.11 -40.69 8.92
C ASN A 120 43.18 -41.54 9.79
N THR A 121 43.71 -42.37 10.69
CA THR A 121 42.90 -43.00 11.75
C THR A 121 42.31 -41.93 12.68
N ALA A 122 41.06 -42.13 13.13
CA ALA A 122 40.26 -41.10 13.82
C ALA A 122 40.79 -40.62 15.19
N ALA A 123 41.93 -41.14 15.67
CA ALA A 123 42.63 -40.66 16.85
C ALA A 123 44.15 -40.70 16.61
N GLY A 124 44.84 -39.58 16.86
CA GLY A 124 46.29 -39.41 16.64
C GLY A 124 46.66 -39.10 15.18
N GLY A 125 47.39 -38.01 14.96
CA GLY A 125 47.69 -37.48 13.61
C GLY A 125 48.78 -38.26 12.86
N GLY A 126 48.40 -39.18 11.99
CA GLY A 126 49.28 -39.79 11.01
C GLY A 126 49.78 -38.77 9.97
N SER A 127 51.05 -38.91 9.57
CA SER A 127 51.72 -38.01 8.62
C SER A 127 52.43 -38.76 7.50
N LEU A 128 52.59 -38.08 6.37
CA LEU A 128 53.30 -38.56 5.19
C LEU A 128 54.20 -37.45 4.63
N ALA A 129 55.51 -37.69 4.68
CA ALA A 129 56.51 -36.91 3.95
C ALA A 129 56.72 -37.53 2.56
N ALA A 130 56.55 -36.74 1.50
CA ALA A 130 56.78 -37.13 0.12
C ALA A 130 57.92 -36.29 -0.47
N SER A 131 58.96 -36.93 -1.00
CA SER A 131 60.15 -36.27 -1.53
C SER A 131 60.47 -36.78 -2.95
N ALA A 132 60.55 -35.90 -3.94
CA ALA A 132 61.18 -36.25 -5.22
C ALA A 132 62.63 -36.71 -4.97
N GLY A 133 63.08 -37.71 -5.71
CA GLY A 133 64.47 -38.15 -5.69
C GLY A 133 65.42 -37.13 -6.33
N ALA A 134 66.72 -37.41 -6.31
CA ALA A 134 67.71 -36.53 -6.91
C ALA A 134 67.41 -36.27 -8.41
N GLY A 135 67.23 -35.01 -8.80
CA GLY A 135 66.83 -34.61 -10.15
C GLY A 135 65.34 -34.75 -10.48
N GLY A 136 64.52 -35.29 -9.57
CA GLY A 136 63.07 -35.43 -9.77
C GLY A 136 62.32 -34.10 -9.61
N VAL A 137 61.43 -33.78 -10.55
CA VAL A 137 60.68 -32.50 -10.59
C VAL A 137 59.37 -32.52 -9.79
N SER A 138 58.87 -33.68 -9.39
CA SER A 138 57.57 -33.85 -8.72
C SER A 138 57.68 -34.72 -7.48
N ALA A 139 57.12 -34.29 -6.35
CA ALA A 139 56.97 -35.13 -5.15
C ALA A 139 55.92 -36.22 -5.39
N ILE A 140 54.78 -35.81 -5.96
CA ILE A 140 53.59 -36.62 -6.18
C ILE A 140 53.07 -36.31 -7.57
N SER A 141 53.11 -37.30 -8.47
CA SER A 141 52.43 -37.25 -9.76
C SER A 141 51.11 -38.02 -9.66
N CYS A 142 49.98 -37.38 -9.98
CA CYS A 142 48.64 -37.97 -9.90
C CYS A 142 47.63 -37.14 -10.72
N GLY A 143 46.46 -37.70 -11.03
CA GLY A 143 45.37 -36.94 -11.66
C GLY A 143 44.62 -36.12 -10.62
N THR A 144 44.23 -36.77 -9.53
CA THR A 144 43.50 -36.16 -8.41
C THR A 144 44.04 -36.63 -7.06
N LEU A 145 44.12 -35.69 -6.10
CA LEU A 145 44.57 -35.94 -4.73
C LEU A 145 43.58 -35.34 -3.73
N ALA A 146 42.87 -36.17 -2.99
CA ALA A 146 41.94 -35.74 -1.94
C ALA A 146 42.53 -36.01 -0.55
N LEU A 147 42.74 -34.97 0.25
CA LEU A 147 43.13 -35.11 1.65
C LEU A 147 41.88 -35.05 2.52
N ALA A 148 41.48 -36.19 3.08
CA ALA A 148 40.34 -36.35 3.98
C ALA A 148 40.73 -36.28 5.47
N GLY A 149 42.03 -36.30 5.79
CA GLY A 149 42.56 -36.06 7.12
C GLY A 149 44.06 -36.38 7.23
N GLY A 150 44.71 -35.86 8.27
CA GLY A 150 46.16 -36.06 8.50
C GLY A 150 47.03 -35.02 7.82
N SER A 151 48.36 -35.21 7.88
CA SER A 151 49.33 -34.23 7.36
C SER A 151 50.14 -34.80 6.19
N LEU A 152 50.12 -34.12 5.04
CA LEU A 152 50.90 -34.46 3.85
C LEU A 152 51.92 -33.34 3.55
N SER A 153 53.21 -33.66 3.52
CA SER A 153 54.28 -32.72 3.20
C SER A 153 55.07 -33.15 1.97
N ALA A 154 54.80 -32.50 0.82
CA ALA A 154 55.64 -32.56 -0.36
C ALA A 154 56.89 -31.68 -0.14
N ASN A 155 58.00 -32.32 0.21
CA ASN A 155 59.23 -31.68 0.68
C ASN A 155 60.17 -31.24 -0.45
N SER A 156 60.22 -32.00 -1.55
CA SER A 156 61.01 -31.70 -2.75
C SER A 156 60.22 -32.06 -4.01
N GLY A 157 60.21 -31.18 -5.01
CA GLY A 157 59.39 -31.31 -6.22
C GLY A 157 57.92 -30.87 -6.03
N ALA A 158 57.24 -30.62 -7.15
CA ALA A 158 55.85 -30.15 -7.19
C ALA A 158 54.81 -31.29 -7.01
N VAL A 159 53.55 -30.93 -6.77
CA VAL A 159 52.40 -31.84 -6.90
C VAL A 159 51.65 -31.53 -8.21
N THR A 160 51.47 -32.52 -9.09
CA THR A 160 50.98 -32.25 -10.47
C THR A 160 49.46 -32.37 -10.66
N GLY A 161 48.77 -33.08 -9.76
CA GLY A 161 47.32 -33.31 -9.84
C GLY A 161 46.49 -32.18 -9.25
N SER A 162 45.18 -32.20 -9.54
CA SER A 162 44.22 -31.33 -8.84
C SER A 162 44.07 -31.78 -7.38
N VAL A 163 44.33 -30.89 -6.42
CA VAL A 163 44.35 -31.21 -4.99
C VAL A 163 43.13 -30.64 -4.26
N THR A 164 42.49 -31.46 -3.42
CA THR A 164 41.41 -31.05 -2.52
C THR A 164 41.79 -31.30 -1.06
N VAL A 165 41.65 -30.28 -0.20
CA VAL A 165 41.97 -30.36 1.24
C VAL A 165 40.68 -30.16 2.06
N ASN A 166 40.24 -31.22 2.74
CA ASN A 166 39.02 -31.23 3.56
C ASN A 166 39.33 -30.92 5.03
N ALA A 167 38.32 -30.97 5.91
CA ALA A 167 38.49 -30.78 7.35
C ALA A 167 39.58 -31.70 7.94
N ASN A 168 40.30 -31.20 8.95
CA ASN A 168 41.34 -31.95 9.67
C ASN A 168 42.48 -32.49 8.80
N ALA A 169 42.66 -31.94 7.59
CA ALA A 169 43.76 -32.24 6.69
C ALA A 169 44.70 -31.02 6.55
N THR A 170 46.00 -31.29 6.53
CA THR A 170 47.06 -30.30 6.30
C THR A 170 47.88 -30.69 5.07
N LEU A 171 47.99 -29.77 4.11
CA LEU A 171 48.92 -29.85 2.98
C LEU A 171 50.09 -28.89 3.21
N THR A 172 51.31 -29.40 3.05
CA THR A 172 52.52 -28.58 2.84
C THR A 172 53.11 -28.95 1.48
N ALA A 173 53.29 -27.98 0.58
CA ALA A 173 53.78 -28.20 -0.77
C ALA A 173 54.91 -27.22 -1.12
N LYS A 174 56.16 -27.62 -0.82
CA LYS A 174 57.33 -26.73 -0.99
C LYS A 174 57.63 -26.46 -2.46
N GLY A 175 57.53 -27.47 -3.33
CA GLY A 175 57.74 -27.31 -4.77
C GLY A 175 56.56 -26.71 -5.56
N GLY A 176 55.48 -26.28 -4.90
CA GLY A 176 54.29 -25.77 -5.57
C GLY A 176 53.33 -26.84 -6.11
N LEU A 177 52.27 -26.40 -6.78
CA LEU A 177 51.26 -27.23 -7.44
C LEU A 177 51.13 -26.83 -8.91
N SER A 178 51.21 -27.80 -9.83
CA SER A 178 51.08 -27.56 -11.28
C SER A 178 49.63 -27.44 -11.77
N ASN A 179 48.66 -27.42 -10.86
CA ASN A 179 47.23 -27.59 -11.16
C ASN A 179 46.37 -26.83 -10.13
N ASN A 180 45.08 -27.15 -10.04
CA ASN A 180 44.14 -26.52 -9.10
C ASN A 180 44.36 -26.96 -7.65
N LEU A 181 44.07 -26.05 -6.71
CA LEU A 181 44.01 -26.30 -5.27
C LEU A 181 42.65 -25.88 -4.73
N THR A 182 41.89 -26.80 -4.14
CA THR A 182 40.62 -26.54 -3.46
C THR A 182 40.75 -26.80 -1.96
N VAL A 183 40.70 -25.76 -1.14
CA VAL A 183 40.72 -25.87 0.33
C VAL A 183 39.29 -25.69 0.84
N LYS A 184 38.63 -26.79 1.17
CA LYS A 184 37.26 -26.75 1.69
C LYS A 184 37.23 -26.23 3.12
N SER A 185 37.98 -26.87 4.02
CA SER A 185 37.96 -26.56 5.46
C SER A 185 39.20 -27.06 6.21
N GLY A 186 40.28 -27.39 5.50
CA GLY A 186 41.59 -27.73 6.07
C GLY A 186 42.59 -26.60 5.90
N THR A 187 43.88 -26.94 6.00
CA THR A 187 44.99 -25.98 5.87
C THR A 187 45.90 -26.36 4.71
N ALA A 188 46.27 -25.41 3.85
CA ALA A 188 47.24 -25.61 2.78
C ALA A 188 48.34 -24.53 2.81
N ASN A 189 49.60 -24.96 2.89
CA ASN A 189 50.78 -24.10 2.86
C ASN A 189 51.64 -24.46 1.63
N VAL A 190 51.73 -23.56 0.67
CA VAL A 190 52.41 -23.77 -0.61
C VAL A 190 53.53 -22.74 -0.75
N THR A 191 54.78 -23.17 -0.82
CA THR A 191 55.92 -22.23 -0.96
C THR A 191 56.14 -21.85 -2.43
N GLY A 192 55.86 -22.75 -3.36
CA GLY A 192 55.88 -22.47 -4.80
C GLY A 192 54.59 -21.82 -5.33
N ASN A 193 54.46 -21.83 -6.65
CA ASN A 193 53.25 -21.37 -7.36
C ASN A 193 52.10 -22.39 -7.25
N VAL A 194 50.88 -21.93 -7.51
CA VAL A 194 49.71 -22.78 -7.85
C VAL A 194 49.30 -22.43 -9.28
N SER A 195 49.72 -23.23 -10.27
CA SER A 195 49.56 -22.89 -11.69
C SER A 195 48.09 -22.85 -12.15
N GLY A 196 47.20 -23.59 -11.48
CA GLY A 196 45.76 -23.57 -11.75
C GLY A 196 45.00 -22.52 -10.92
N LYS A 197 43.74 -22.82 -10.63
CA LYS A 197 42.90 -22.04 -9.71
C LYS A 197 43.16 -22.42 -8.26
N LEU A 198 43.36 -21.43 -7.40
CA LEU A 198 43.18 -21.55 -5.96
C LEU A 198 41.72 -21.24 -5.61
N LEU A 199 41.02 -22.19 -5.02
CA LEU A 199 39.68 -22.06 -4.46
C LEU A 199 39.73 -22.32 -2.96
N VAL A 200 39.22 -21.40 -2.15
CA VAL A 200 39.09 -21.56 -0.69
C VAL A 200 37.63 -21.37 -0.30
N GLU A 201 37.04 -22.36 0.37
CA GLU A 201 35.61 -22.34 0.70
C GLU A 201 35.34 -21.94 2.16
N ALA A 202 36.09 -22.49 3.12
CA ALA A 202 36.04 -22.13 4.54
C ALA A 202 37.35 -22.37 5.32
N GLY A 203 38.42 -22.88 4.69
CA GLY A 203 39.69 -23.22 5.34
C GLY A 203 40.76 -22.12 5.26
N THR A 204 42.03 -22.50 5.47
CA THR A 204 43.19 -21.59 5.40
C THR A 204 44.11 -21.98 4.24
N ALA A 205 44.46 -21.03 3.37
CA ALA A 205 45.42 -21.25 2.30
C ALA A 205 46.51 -20.16 2.26
N THR A 206 47.77 -20.56 2.42
CA THR A 206 48.95 -19.69 2.25
C THR A 206 49.72 -20.14 1.02
N VAL A 207 49.88 -19.27 0.03
CA VAL A 207 50.69 -19.50 -1.17
C VAL A 207 51.74 -18.40 -1.28
N SER A 208 53.01 -18.71 -1.07
CA SER A 208 54.09 -17.71 -1.15
C SER A 208 54.38 -17.27 -2.60
N GLY A 209 54.12 -18.14 -3.58
CA GLY A 209 54.22 -17.82 -5.01
C GLY A 209 52.94 -17.24 -5.62
N THR A 210 52.85 -17.35 -6.94
CA THR A 210 51.70 -16.91 -7.74
C THR A 210 50.62 -17.98 -7.84
N ALA A 211 49.35 -17.60 -7.63
CA ALA A 211 48.19 -18.42 -8.00
C ALA A 211 47.69 -18.04 -9.41
N GLY A 212 47.42 -19.01 -10.29
CA GLY A 212 46.99 -18.74 -11.68
C GLY A 212 45.62 -18.05 -11.78
N SER A 213 44.74 -18.28 -10.81
CA SER A 213 43.56 -17.46 -10.48
C SER A 213 43.13 -17.73 -9.04
N LEU A 214 42.38 -16.82 -8.42
CA LEU A 214 41.95 -16.92 -7.02
C LEU A 214 40.43 -16.80 -6.89
N GLU A 215 39.79 -17.71 -6.14
CA GLU A 215 38.44 -17.51 -5.60
C GLU A 215 38.41 -17.86 -4.10
N THR A 216 38.15 -16.87 -3.24
CA THR A 216 37.87 -17.08 -1.80
C THR A 216 36.37 -16.91 -1.57
N LYS A 217 35.68 -17.95 -1.11
CA LYS A 217 34.26 -17.89 -0.71
C LYS A 217 34.09 -17.70 0.80
N GLY A 218 35.13 -18.06 1.57
CA GLY A 218 35.16 -18.04 3.03
C GLY A 218 36.53 -18.50 3.53
N GLY A 219 36.73 -18.48 4.84
CA GLY A 219 38.03 -18.79 5.44
C GLY A 219 39.06 -17.67 5.26
N THR A 220 40.34 -18.05 5.23
CA THR A 220 41.47 -17.11 5.08
C THR A 220 42.41 -17.54 3.95
N THR A 221 42.78 -16.58 3.10
CA THR A 221 43.70 -16.80 1.99
C THR A 221 44.81 -15.77 2.00
N THR A 222 46.06 -16.18 1.78
CA THR A 222 47.20 -15.29 1.55
C THR A 222 47.94 -15.77 0.30
N VAL A 223 48.17 -14.90 -0.68
CA VAL A 223 48.90 -15.22 -1.93
C VAL A 223 50.02 -14.21 -2.19
N GLY A 224 51.13 -14.68 -2.77
CA GLY A 224 52.22 -13.85 -3.27
C GLY A 224 51.74 -12.93 -4.40
N ALA A 225 51.13 -13.50 -5.43
CA ALA A 225 50.50 -12.77 -6.53
C ALA A 225 49.34 -13.57 -7.15
N VAL A 226 48.53 -12.94 -8.01
CA VAL A 226 47.49 -13.63 -8.79
C VAL A 226 47.73 -13.39 -10.27
N GLY A 227 48.04 -14.43 -11.03
CA GLY A 227 48.46 -14.32 -12.44
C GLY A 227 47.33 -13.97 -13.43
N LYS A 228 46.09 -13.81 -12.95
CA LYS A 228 44.88 -13.39 -13.69
C LYS A 228 43.93 -12.64 -12.75
N SER A 229 42.67 -13.07 -12.68
CA SER A 229 41.64 -12.51 -11.80
C SER A 229 41.63 -13.13 -10.40
N ALA A 230 41.28 -12.31 -9.41
CA ALA A 230 40.87 -12.74 -8.08
C ALA A 230 39.39 -12.40 -7.83
N VAL A 231 38.69 -13.29 -7.13
CA VAL A 231 37.30 -13.10 -6.68
C VAL A 231 37.19 -13.41 -5.19
N VAL A 232 36.63 -12.49 -4.41
CA VAL A 232 36.41 -12.66 -2.96
C VAL A 232 34.91 -12.53 -2.71
N ARG A 233 34.24 -13.65 -2.38
CA ARG A 233 32.79 -13.74 -2.12
C ARG A 233 32.42 -13.82 -0.63
N GLY A 234 33.43 -13.79 0.24
CA GLY A 234 33.33 -14.01 1.68
C GLY A 234 34.69 -14.41 2.24
N GLY A 235 34.85 -14.35 3.57
CA GLY A 235 36.15 -14.55 4.23
C GLY A 235 37.14 -13.42 3.95
N THR A 236 38.42 -13.69 4.18
CA THR A 236 39.51 -12.71 4.03
C THR A 236 40.56 -13.19 3.04
N ALA A 237 40.94 -12.35 2.07
CA ALA A 237 42.00 -12.64 1.11
C ALA A 237 43.09 -11.54 1.08
N THR A 238 44.32 -11.90 1.43
CA THR A 238 45.51 -11.04 1.35
C THR A 238 46.30 -11.34 0.08
N ILE A 239 46.59 -10.32 -0.72
CA ILE A 239 47.29 -10.42 -2.01
C ILE A 239 48.51 -9.50 -1.95
N ASN A 240 49.72 -10.07 -2.05
CA ASN A 240 50.94 -9.32 -1.77
C ASN A 240 51.54 -8.58 -2.97
N GLY A 241 51.18 -8.96 -4.20
CA GLY A 241 51.72 -8.42 -5.45
C GLY A 241 50.66 -8.30 -6.56
N GLY A 242 51.10 -8.36 -7.81
CA GLY A 242 50.28 -8.02 -8.99
C GLY A 242 49.08 -8.93 -9.28
N MET A 243 48.12 -8.38 -10.02
CA MET A 243 46.89 -9.03 -10.47
C MET A 243 46.21 -8.27 -11.64
N ASP A 244 45.58 -9.00 -12.57
CA ASP A 244 44.89 -8.38 -13.72
C ASP A 244 43.57 -7.71 -13.32
N SER A 245 42.85 -8.30 -12.37
CA SER A 245 41.54 -7.83 -11.91
C SER A 245 41.15 -8.40 -10.55
N LEU A 246 40.36 -7.63 -9.79
CA LEU A 246 39.80 -8.03 -8.50
C LEU A 246 38.29 -7.77 -8.47
N THR A 247 37.51 -8.77 -8.06
CA THR A 247 36.09 -8.60 -7.69
C THR A 247 35.88 -8.94 -6.22
N VAL A 248 35.29 -8.04 -5.44
CA VAL A 248 34.94 -8.26 -4.03
C VAL A 248 33.43 -8.19 -3.83
N THR A 249 32.86 -9.13 -3.09
CA THR A 249 31.44 -9.26 -2.77
C THR A 249 31.29 -9.83 -1.35
N GLY A 250 30.78 -9.07 -0.39
CA GLY A 250 30.53 -9.53 0.99
C GLY A 250 31.72 -10.04 1.83
N GLY A 251 32.93 -10.10 1.28
CA GLY A 251 34.18 -10.47 1.97
C GLY A 251 35.21 -9.35 1.98
N LYS A 252 36.35 -9.60 2.64
CA LYS A 252 37.43 -8.61 2.83
C LYS A 252 38.66 -8.96 1.99
N ALA A 253 39.07 -8.05 1.13
CA ALA A 253 40.34 -8.12 0.42
C ALA A 253 41.36 -7.17 1.06
N VAL A 254 42.63 -7.58 1.09
CA VAL A 254 43.77 -6.75 1.48
C VAL A 254 44.83 -6.85 0.40
N TRP A 255 45.10 -5.76 -0.32
CA TRP A 255 46.12 -5.70 -1.36
C TRP A 255 47.34 -4.93 -0.85
N ASN A 256 48.48 -5.61 -0.76
CA ASN A 256 49.74 -5.00 -0.31
C ASN A 256 50.58 -4.43 -1.46
N GLY A 257 50.24 -4.74 -2.71
CA GLY A 257 50.70 -4.04 -3.92
C GLY A 257 52.17 -4.20 -4.32
N GLY A 258 53.09 -3.74 -3.47
CA GLY A 258 54.46 -3.43 -3.88
C GLY A 258 54.47 -2.41 -5.02
N ASP A 259 55.32 -2.60 -6.02
CA ASP A 259 55.35 -1.80 -7.25
C ASP A 259 54.30 -2.23 -8.30
N ALA A 260 53.46 -3.22 -7.97
CA ALA A 260 52.56 -3.82 -8.94
C ALA A 260 51.34 -2.93 -9.24
N LYS A 261 50.79 -3.13 -10.44
CA LYS A 261 49.54 -2.50 -10.88
C LYS A 261 48.39 -3.49 -10.75
N ALA A 262 47.22 -3.01 -10.35
CA ALA A 262 45.97 -3.76 -10.41
C ALA A 262 44.97 -3.00 -11.28
N SER A 263 44.51 -3.64 -12.35
CA SER A 263 43.50 -3.08 -13.26
C SER A 263 42.10 -3.59 -12.90
N GLY A 264 41.05 -2.97 -13.45
CA GLY A 264 39.68 -3.51 -13.43
C GLY A 264 39.18 -3.99 -12.06
N ILE A 265 39.24 -3.13 -11.05
CA ILE A 265 38.81 -3.48 -9.68
C ILE A 265 37.33 -3.15 -9.52
N THR A 266 36.54 -4.12 -9.07
CA THR A 266 35.09 -3.95 -8.83
C THR A 266 34.72 -4.43 -7.43
N ILE A 267 34.15 -3.55 -6.60
CA ILE A 267 33.74 -3.85 -5.23
C ILE A 267 32.22 -3.66 -5.15
N VAL A 268 31.50 -4.71 -4.78
CA VAL A 268 30.04 -4.74 -4.78
C VAL A 268 29.48 -5.28 -3.46
N LYS A 269 28.28 -4.84 -3.08
CA LYS A 269 27.41 -5.49 -2.07
C LYS A 269 28.14 -5.94 -0.80
N GLY A 270 28.50 -4.97 0.05
CA GLY A 270 29.13 -5.24 1.35
C GLY A 270 30.55 -5.82 1.28
N GLY A 271 31.20 -5.81 0.11
CA GLY A 271 32.62 -6.15 -0.01
C GLY A 271 33.52 -5.02 0.48
N GLU A 272 34.64 -5.37 1.11
CA GLU A 272 35.67 -4.42 1.57
C GLU A 272 37.00 -4.68 0.84
N LEU A 273 37.69 -3.64 0.37
CA LEU A 273 39.08 -3.70 -0.08
C LEU A 273 39.94 -2.70 0.71
N ALA A 274 40.98 -3.18 1.39
CA ALA A 274 42.06 -2.34 1.91
C ALA A 274 43.28 -2.40 0.97
N VAL A 275 43.89 -1.25 0.68
CA VAL A 275 45.04 -1.09 -0.23
C VAL A 275 46.18 -0.39 0.51
N ASN A 276 47.32 -1.08 0.63
CA ASN A 276 48.48 -0.61 1.40
C ASN A 276 49.61 -0.02 0.54
N ALA A 277 49.76 -0.45 -0.72
CA ALA A 277 50.65 0.11 -1.74
C ALA A 277 50.18 -0.32 -3.15
N GLY A 278 50.99 -0.07 -4.18
CA GLY A 278 50.69 -0.40 -5.58
C GLY A 278 49.91 0.69 -6.33
N THR A 279 49.80 0.57 -7.65
CA THR A 279 48.99 1.49 -8.47
C THR A 279 47.61 0.91 -8.76
N LEU A 280 46.56 1.58 -8.29
CA LEU A 280 45.18 1.29 -8.68
C LEU A 280 44.87 1.87 -10.06
N GLY A 281 44.40 1.01 -10.97
CA GLY A 281 43.79 1.42 -12.24
C GLY A 281 42.33 1.86 -12.05
N ILE A 282 41.50 1.60 -13.05
CA ILE A 282 40.05 1.89 -12.96
C ILE A 282 39.44 1.06 -11.83
N THR A 283 38.85 1.76 -10.85
CA THR A 283 38.16 1.15 -9.71
C THR A 283 36.69 1.54 -9.70
N LYS A 284 35.81 0.56 -9.52
CA LYS A 284 34.36 0.74 -9.48
C LYS A 284 33.76 0.24 -8.16
N LEU A 285 33.06 1.12 -7.45
CA LEU A 285 32.25 0.79 -6.27
C LEU A 285 30.76 0.73 -6.62
N GLN A 286 30.04 -0.26 -6.09
CA GLN A 286 28.60 -0.40 -6.26
C GLN A 286 27.92 -0.93 -4.98
N ASN A 287 26.68 -0.50 -4.73
CA ASN A 287 25.77 -1.15 -3.76
C ASN A 287 26.36 -1.36 -2.35
N GLY A 288 26.97 -0.34 -1.75
CA GLY A 288 27.44 -0.42 -0.36
C GLY A 288 28.73 -1.22 -0.15
N GLY A 289 29.67 -1.15 -1.10
CA GLY A 289 31.05 -1.60 -0.86
C GLY A 289 31.89 -0.54 -0.13
N LYS A 290 32.98 -0.96 0.56
CA LYS A 290 33.97 -0.05 1.16
C LYS A 290 35.35 -0.22 0.53
N LEU A 291 36.03 0.88 0.24
CA LEU A 291 37.44 0.94 -0.18
C LEU A 291 38.26 1.68 0.88
N THR A 292 39.43 1.17 1.28
CA THR A 292 40.31 1.84 2.24
C THR A 292 41.71 1.97 1.63
N LEU A 293 42.19 3.20 1.47
CA LEU A 293 43.51 3.53 0.93
C LEU A 293 44.42 4.00 2.05
N LYS A 294 45.59 3.36 2.22
CA LYS A 294 46.54 3.70 3.30
C LYS A 294 47.08 5.14 3.21
N ASN A 295 47.16 5.73 2.02
CA ASN A 295 47.51 7.14 1.82
C ASN A 295 46.89 7.69 0.52
N ALA A 296 46.90 9.02 0.36
CA ALA A 296 46.29 9.70 -0.79
C ALA A 296 46.98 9.44 -2.14
N GLY A 297 48.28 9.12 -2.15
CA GLY A 297 49.02 8.75 -3.36
C GLY A 297 48.57 7.43 -4.00
N LEU A 298 47.72 6.66 -3.32
CA LEU A 298 47.09 5.44 -3.85
C LEU A 298 45.76 5.72 -4.58
N MET A 299 45.30 6.97 -4.66
CA MET A 299 44.04 7.31 -5.34
C MET A 299 44.06 6.90 -6.82
N PRO A 300 43.06 6.13 -7.31
CA PRO A 300 42.99 5.72 -8.70
C PRO A 300 42.67 6.91 -9.61
N ALA A 301 43.46 7.10 -10.67
CA ALA A 301 43.31 8.19 -11.64
C ALA A 301 41.94 8.23 -12.37
N ARG A 302 41.14 7.16 -12.28
CA ARG A 302 39.73 7.12 -12.71
C ARG A 302 38.92 6.29 -11.72
N PHE A 303 38.06 6.95 -10.95
CA PHE A 303 37.24 6.34 -9.91
C PHE A 303 35.75 6.46 -10.26
N VAL A 304 34.97 5.38 -10.07
CA VAL A 304 33.53 5.34 -10.38
C VAL A 304 32.76 4.83 -9.17
N LEU A 305 31.90 5.67 -8.59
CA LEU A 305 31.13 5.38 -7.39
C LEU A 305 29.63 5.32 -7.70
N GLU A 306 29.09 4.11 -7.86
CA GLU A 306 27.65 3.84 -7.93
C GLU A 306 27.08 3.46 -6.54
N GLY A 307 27.64 4.07 -5.49
CA GLY A 307 27.28 3.86 -4.08
C GLY A 307 28.26 2.96 -3.31
N GLY A 308 28.37 3.23 -2.01
CA GLY A 308 29.44 2.75 -1.13
C GLY A 308 30.15 3.92 -0.45
N SER A 309 31.18 3.63 0.34
CA SER A 309 32.05 4.62 0.97
C SER A 309 33.53 4.32 0.66
N TYR A 310 34.40 5.31 0.83
CA TYR A 310 35.83 5.08 0.75
C TYR A 310 36.58 5.80 1.86
N SER A 311 37.78 5.33 2.19
CA SER A 311 38.64 5.85 3.25
C SER A 311 40.01 6.17 2.68
N VAL A 312 40.62 7.28 3.10
CA VAL A 312 41.97 7.67 2.69
C VAL A 312 42.75 8.14 3.90
N ALA A 313 43.89 7.48 4.20
CA ALA A 313 44.73 7.77 5.36
C ALA A 313 44.00 7.76 6.73
N GLY A 314 42.87 7.04 6.83
CA GLY A 314 42.01 6.99 8.02
C GLY A 314 40.82 7.95 8.01
N VAL A 315 40.71 8.84 7.02
CA VAL A 315 39.55 9.71 6.82
C VAL A 315 38.52 8.98 5.96
N ASP A 316 37.35 8.67 6.52
CA ASP A 316 36.21 8.09 5.79
C ASP A 316 35.41 9.18 5.05
N TYR A 317 35.12 8.94 3.78
CA TYR A 317 34.36 9.80 2.86
C TYR A 317 33.03 9.13 2.48
N TYR A 318 31.95 9.88 2.62
CA TYR A 318 30.57 9.45 2.43
C TYR A 318 29.94 10.15 1.23
N LYS A 319 28.98 9.47 0.57
CA LYS A 319 28.22 10.04 -0.55
C LYS A 319 27.27 11.13 -0.04
N ALA A 320 27.59 12.39 -0.27
CA ALA A 320 26.68 13.50 -0.04
C ALA A 320 25.86 13.77 -1.32
N VAL A 321 24.54 13.79 -1.23
CA VAL A 321 23.67 14.38 -2.27
C VAL A 321 23.27 15.77 -1.80
N VAL A 322 23.43 16.76 -2.67
CA VAL A 322 23.30 18.18 -2.35
C VAL A 322 22.24 18.78 -3.26
N ASP A 323 21.00 18.75 -2.80
CA ASP A 323 19.84 19.26 -3.53
C ASP A 323 19.51 20.71 -3.13
N GLY A 324 18.75 21.41 -3.98
CA GLY A 324 18.31 22.80 -3.72
C GLY A 324 19.33 23.87 -4.08
N LEU A 325 20.41 23.51 -4.78
CA LEU A 325 21.37 24.47 -5.33
C LEU A 325 20.78 25.17 -6.58
N PRO A 326 21.19 26.40 -6.91
CA PRO A 326 20.71 27.04 -8.14
C PRO A 326 21.19 26.28 -9.39
N ALA A 327 20.32 26.08 -10.37
CA ALA A 327 20.62 25.32 -11.59
C ALA A 327 21.66 26.02 -12.48
N ASN A 328 22.51 25.23 -13.13
CA ASN A 328 23.62 25.65 -14.00
C ASN A 328 24.65 26.57 -13.34
N THR A 329 24.92 26.36 -12.05
CA THR A 329 25.97 27.07 -11.31
C THR A 329 27.23 26.22 -11.16
N THR A 330 28.33 26.86 -10.78
CA THR A 330 29.59 26.18 -10.42
C THR A 330 29.71 26.16 -8.90
N VAL A 331 30.05 25.01 -8.33
CA VAL A 331 30.25 24.83 -6.89
C VAL A 331 31.67 24.36 -6.65
N SER A 332 32.45 25.17 -5.93
CA SER A 332 33.81 24.84 -5.53
C SER A 332 33.81 24.26 -4.12
N VAL A 333 34.42 23.08 -3.96
CA VAL A 333 34.56 22.38 -2.67
C VAL A 333 35.98 21.85 -2.56
N ASN A 334 36.70 22.25 -1.51
CA ASN A 334 38.12 21.90 -1.30
C ASN A 334 39.00 22.12 -2.55
N GLY A 335 38.74 23.22 -3.29
CA GLY A 335 39.47 23.59 -4.51
C GLY A 335 39.07 22.85 -5.79
N SER A 336 38.11 21.91 -5.74
CA SER A 336 37.57 21.21 -6.91
C SER A 336 36.22 21.81 -7.33
N GLU A 337 36.05 22.07 -8.63
CA GLU A 337 34.82 22.64 -9.19
C GLU A 337 33.88 21.57 -9.77
N TYR A 338 32.58 21.73 -9.49
CA TYR A 338 31.48 20.88 -9.94
C TYR A 338 30.37 21.76 -10.53
N SER A 339 29.55 21.24 -11.46
CA SER A 339 28.37 21.98 -11.97
C SER A 339 27.07 21.31 -11.58
N THR A 340 26.08 22.11 -11.17
CA THR A 340 24.76 21.64 -10.69
C THR A 340 23.80 21.19 -11.79
N GLY A 341 24.13 21.51 -13.05
CA GLY A 341 23.30 21.22 -14.22
C GLY A 341 21.88 21.79 -14.13
N GLY A 342 20.99 21.34 -15.02
CA GLY A 342 19.61 21.80 -15.05
C GLY A 342 18.74 21.38 -13.86
N SER A 343 19.23 20.49 -12.99
CA SER A 343 18.50 19.93 -11.84
C SER A 343 18.80 20.62 -10.50
N GLY A 344 19.80 21.50 -10.41
CA GLY A 344 20.14 22.16 -9.13
C GLY A 344 20.62 21.19 -8.05
N SER A 345 21.34 20.14 -8.46
CA SER A 345 21.79 19.06 -7.57
C SER A 345 23.18 18.58 -7.95
N ILE A 346 24.01 18.24 -6.95
CA ILE A 346 25.30 17.56 -7.15
C ILE A 346 25.44 16.38 -6.20
N THR A 347 26.15 15.34 -6.64
CA THR A 347 26.63 14.27 -5.75
C THR A 347 28.12 14.49 -5.50
N LEU A 348 28.48 14.65 -4.23
CA LEU A 348 29.86 14.79 -3.75
C LEU A 348 30.24 13.57 -2.90
N TYR A 349 31.54 13.44 -2.63
CA TYR A 349 32.04 12.53 -1.60
C TYR A 349 32.91 13.34 -0.64
N LEU A 350 32.48 13.39 0.62
CA LEU A 350 32.98 14.32 1.63
C LEU A 350 33.22 13.60 2.96
N PRO A 351 34.19 14.05 3.77
CA PRO A 351 34.38 13.51 5.11
C PRO A 351 33.23 13.91 6.04
N GLU A 352 33.06 13.18 7.12
CA GLU A 352 32.05 13.47 8.15
C GLU A 352 32.28 14.85 8.83
N GLY A 353 31.19 15.51 9.22
CA GLY A 353 31.20 16.83 9.84
C GLY A 353 30.83 17.97 8.89
N SER A 354 31.12 19.20 9.33
CA SER A 354 30.79 20.44 8.62
C SER A 354 31.82 20.77 7.53
N GLN A 355 31.36 20.97 6.30
CA GLN A 355 32.17 21.30 5.13
C GLN A 355 31.72 22.65 4.54
N ASN A 356 32.69 23.52 4.21
CA ASN A 356 32.43 24.80 3.56
C ASN A 356 32.48 24.65 2.03
N LEU A 357 31.51 25.26 1.35
CA LEU A 357 31.37 25.30 -0.10
C LEU A 357 31.31 26.75 -0.57
N ASN A 358 31.77 27.01 -1.79
CA ASN A 358 31.56 28.29 -2.47
C ASN A 358 30.77 28.07 -3.76
N ILE A 359 29.57 28.64 -3.85
CA ILE A 359 28.68 28.55 -5.01
C ILE A 359 28.87 29.81 -5.85
N THR A 360 29.28 29.67 -7.11
CA THR A 360 29.39 30.78 -8.07
C THR A 360 28.25 30.71 -9.08
N ASP A 361 27.47 31.79 -9.18
CA ASP A 361 26.34 31.88 -10.10
C ASP A 361 26.76 32.15 -11.56
N ALA A 362 25.80 32.11 -12.48
CA ALA A 362 26.02 32.37 -13.90
C ALA A 362 26.37 33.85 -14.25
N ALA A 363 26.36 34.75 -13.25
CA ALA A 363 26.82 36.14 -13.37
C ALA A 363 28.19 36.37 -12.72
N GLY A 364 28.78 35.36 -12.08
CA GLY A 364 30.08 35.41 -11.41
C GLY A 364 30.06 35.78 -9.92
N ASN A 365 28.87 35.84 -9.29
CA ASN A 365 28.76 36.11 -7.86
C ASN A 365 29.03 34.84 -7.05
N SER A 366 29.91 34.92 -6.05
CA SER A 366 30.23 33.82 -5.12
C SER A 366 29.46 33.92 -3.80
N TYR A 367 28.96 32.79 -3.31
CA TYR A 367 28.19 32.65 -2.08
C TYR A 367 28.72 31.50 -1.20
N PRO A 368 29.00 31.73 0.09
CA PRO A 368 29.32 30.63 1.01
C PRO A 368 28.08 29.77 1.29
N ALA A 369 28.29 28.47 1.43
CA ALA A 369 27.29 27.52 1.93
C ALA A 369 27.96 26.45 2.79
N THR A 370 27.19 25.83 3.69
CA THR A 370 27.71 24.81 4.62
C THR A 370 26.94 23.51 4.45
N ILE A 371 27.64 22.38 4.41
CA ILE A 371 27.04 21.04 4.41
C ILE A 371 27.52 20.28 5.65
N ASN A 372 26.57 19.78 6.43
CA ASN A 372 26.85 18.80 7.47
C ASN A 372 26.66 17.40 6.88
N VAL A 373 27.73 16.60 6.91
CA VAL A 373 27.77 15.20 6.45
C VAL A 373 27.78 14.29 7.67
N THR A 374 26.94 13.26 7.67
CA THR A 374 26.85 12.25 8.74
C THR A 374 27.41 10.90 8.29
N SER A 375 27.91 10.09 9.23
CA SER A 375 28.39 8.72 9.01
C SER A 375 27.34 7.75 8.42
N ASP A 376 26.05 8.04 8.56
CA ASP A 376 24.97 7.31 7.88
C ASP A 376 24.93 7.54 6.36
N GLY A 377 25.74 8.48 5.84
CA GLY A 377 25.72 8.89 4.43
C GLY A 377 24.59 9.87 4.08
N ASN A 378 23.87 10.39 5.07
CA ASN A 378 22.99 11.54 4.88
C ASN A 378 23.80 12.83 4.98
N ALA A 379 23.54 13.77 4.08
CA ALA A 379 24.13 15.10 4.10
C ALA A 379 23.01 16.14 3.98
N THR A 380 23.06 17.19 4.81
CA THR A 380 22.09 18.29 4.78
C THR A 380 22.83 19.59 4.48
N ALA A 381 22.43 20.27 3.41
CA ALA A 381 22.98 21.56 3.00
C ALA A 381 22.18 22.72 3.59
N THR A 382 22.88 23.72 4.13
CA THR A 382 22.30 24.98 4.58
C THR A 382 22.98 26.13 3.82
N VAL A 383 22.18 26.91 3.09
CA VAL A 383 22.66 28.01 2.24
C VAL A 383 22.33 29.34 2.91
N GLU A 384 23.33 30.03 3.47
CA GLU A 384 23.16 31.35 4.09
C GLU A 384 23.11 32.46 3.04
N GLN A 385 21.93 32.66 2.44
CA GLN A 385 21.75 33.66 1.38
C GLN A 385 21.46 35.06 1.96
N THR A 386 22.52 35.85 2.17
CA THR A 386 22.40 37.27 2.59
C THR A 386 22.03 38.18 1.40
N CYS A 387 20.78 38.11 0.95
CA CYS A 387 20.33 38.75 -0.29
C CYS A 387 19.96 40.23 -0.13
N LYS A 388 20.42 41.09 -1.07
CA LYS A 388 19.90 42.45 -1.29
C LYS A 388 18.58 42.42 -2.07
N CYS A 389 17.53 41.89 -1.47
CA CYS A 389 16.19 41.92 -2.05
C CYS A 389 15.50 43.28 -1.88
N SER A 390 14.51 43.58 -2.71
CA SER A 390 13.65 44.77 -2.60
C SER A 390 12.19 44.42 -2.86
N LEU A 391 11.26 45.01 -2.10
CA LEU A 391 9.85 44.64 -2.12
C LEU A 391 9.09 45.27 -3.30
N THR A 392 8.37 44.44 -4.05
CA THR A 392 7.63 44.85 -5.25
C THR A 392 6.27 45.44 -4.91
N ASP A 393 5.74 46.28 -5.80
CA ASP A 393 4.33 46.68 -5.77
C ASP A 393 3.43 45.46 -6.04
N PHE A 394 2.27 45.41 -5.37
CA PHE A 394 1.33 44.30 -5.47
C PHE A 394 -0.13 44.80 -5.45
N VAL A 395 -1.03 44.01 -6.05
CA VAL A 395 -2.43 44.39 -6.32
C VAL A 395 -3.34 43.27 -5.84
N LEU A 396 -4.41 43.66 -5.14
CA LEU A 396 -5.49 42.76 -4.72
C LEU A 396 -6.65 42.81 -5.71
N VAL A 397 -7.44 41.75 -5.77
CA VAL A 397 -8.68 41.62 -6.56
C VAL A 397 -9.92 41.42 -5.68
N ASP A 398 -11.07 41.88 -6.15
CA ASP A 398 -12.38 41.60 -5.55
C ASP A 398 -12.65 40.09 -5.52
N GLN A 399 -13.25 39.60 -4.43
CA GLN A 399 -13.57 38.19 -4.24
C GLN A 399 -14.97 37.98 -3.66
N ALA A 400 -15.47 36.74 -3.71
CA ALA A 400 -16.69 36.32 -3.04
C ALA A 400 -16.40 35.28 -1.94
N ALA A 401 -16.93 35.50 -0.75
CA ALA A 401 -16.92 34.53 0.35
C ALA A 401 -18.32 33.94 0.50
N THR A 402 -18.45 32.61 0.41
CA THR A 402 -19.72 31.92 0.61
C THR A 402 -19.78 31.34 2.03
N ILE A 403 -20.70 31.81 2.86
CA ILE A 403 -21.00 31.21 4.17
C ILE A 403 -21.88 29.97 3.94
N PRO A 404 -21.45 28.76 4.34
CA PRO A 404 -22.22 27.53 4.16
C PRO A 404 -23.51 27.48 4.98
N ASP A 405 -24.42 26.60 4.61
CA ASP A 405 -25.65 26.33 5.35
C ASP A 405 -25.38 25.99 6.83
N GLY A 406 -26.19 26.58 7.72
CA GLY A 406 -26.11 26.40 9.17
C GLY A 406 -24.94 27.11 9.88
N GLN A 407 -24.09 27.86 9.18
CA GLN A 407 -22.97 28.58 9.79
C GLN A 407 -23.28 30.05 10.12
N GLU A 408 -22.78 30.51 11.27
CA GLU A 408 -22.89 31.92 11.70
C GLU A 408 -21.80 32.81 11.08
N SER A 409 -20.69 32.22 10.63
CA SER A 409 -19.54 32.91 10.05
C SER A 409 -18.74 32.00 9.10
N ILE A 410 -17.77 32.58 8.39
CA ILE A 410 -16.73 31.85 7.65
C ILE A 410 -15.34 32.40 8.02
N VAL A 411 -14.33 31.53 8.09
CA VAL A 411 -12.92 31.94 8.07
C VAL A 411 -12.47 32.04 6.62
N PHE A 412 -12.27 33.27 6.14
CA PHE A 412 -11.75 33.57 4.81
C PHE A 412 -10.23 33.70 4.84
N ASP A 413 -9.57 33.11 3.84
CA ASP A 413 -8.11 33.18 3.66
C ASP A 413 -7.77 34.40 2.79
N LEU A 414 -7.13 35.39 3.39
CA LEU A 414 -6.79 36.66 2.76
C LEU A 414 -5.77 36.52 1.63
N HIS A 415 -5.02 35.42 1.54
CA HIS A 415 -4.17 35.15 0.37
C HIS A 415 -4.95 34.95 -0.94
N LYS A 416 -6.27 34.67 -0.87
CA LYS A 416 -7.13 34.57 -2.05
C LYS A 416 -7.47 35.92 -2.68
N LEU A 417 -7.09 37.03 -2.03
CA LEU A 417 -7.23 38.38 -2.57
C LEU A 417 -6.12 38.75 -3.55
N TYR A 418 -5.01 38.02 -3.62
CA TYR A 418 -3.95 38.33 -4.58
C TYR A 418 -4.36 37.90 -6.00
N ALA A 419 -3.99 38.70 -7.01
CA ALA A 419 -4.23 38.32 -8.40
C ALA A 419 -3.42 37.05 -8.78
N GLU A 420 -3.91 36.28 -9.74
CA GLU A 420 -3.28 35.00 -10.12
C GLU A 420 -1.84 35.21 -10.63
N GLY A 421 -0.87 34.68 -9.90
CA GLY A 421 0.57 34.89 -10.15
C GLY A 421 1.19 36.14 -9.49
N ALA A 422 0.41 37.00 -8.84
CA ALA A 422 0.86 38.26 -8.23
C ALA A 422 1.00 38.16 -6.69
N ALA A 423 1.94 37.36 -6.21
CA ALA A 423 2.32 37.36 -4.79
C ALA A 423 3.05 38.67 -4.39
N VAL A 424 3.24 38.90 -3.08
CA VAL A 424 4.19 39.91 -2.59
C VAL A 424 5.62 39.47 -2.95
N GLY A 425 6.10 39.95 -4.09
CA GLY A 425 7.39 39.55 -4.66
C GLY A 425 8.59 40.29 -4.05
N LEU A 426 9.72 39.61 -4.14
CA LEU A 426 11.05 40.23 -4.07
C LEU A 426 11.70 40.10 -5.45
N THR A 427 12.20 41.20 -6.02
CA THR A 427 12.89 41.16 -7.31
C THR A 427 14.23 40.42 -7.25
N ASN A 428 14.70 39.96 -8.41
CA ASN A 428 16.02 39.34 -8.64
C ASN A 428 16.23 37.97 -7.97
N GLY A 429 15.25 37.08 -8.09
CA GLY A 429 15.42 35.65 -7.79
C GLY A 429 15.35 35.26 -6.30
N CYS A 430 15.13 36.22 -5.40
CA CYS A 430 14.87 35.95 -3.99
C CYS A 430 13.58 35.13 -3.80
N THR A 431 13.68 33.82 -3.58
CA THR A 431 12.57 32.97 -3.17
C THR A 431 12.55 32.82 -1.64
N LEU A 432 11.73 33.64 -0.98
CA LEU A 432 11.35 33.41 0.42
C LEU A 432 10.64 32.05 0.52
N HIS A 433 11.09 31.20 1.45
CA HIS A 433 10.25 30.09 1.87
C HIS A 433 9.18 30.62 2.83
N SER A 434 7.99 29.99 2.84
CA SER A 434 6.82 30.48 3.58
C SER A 434 6.91 30.33 5.12
N ALA A 435 8.13 30.35 5.66
CA ALA A 435 8.46 30.35 7.08
C ALA A 435 9.44 31.49 7.46
N ASP A 436 10.04 32.18 6.47
CA ASP A 436 11.04 33.23 6.72
C ASP A 436 10.39 34.49 7.29
N SER A 437 10.76 34.82 8.54
CA SER A 437 10.14 35.89 9.35
C SER A 437 10.53 37.33 8.94
N ALA A 438 10.94 37.54 7.68
CA ALA A 438 11.55 38.78 7.21
C ALA A 438 10.58 39.78 6.56
N VAL A 439 9.42 39.31 6.08
CA VAL A 439 8.33 40.16 5.57
C VAL A 439 7.18 40.15 6.56
N SER A 440 6.67 41.33 6.91
CA SER A 440 5.41 41.46 7.64
C SER A 440 4.32 42.04 6.73
N VAL A 441 3.18 41.36 6.66
CA VAL A 441 1.97 41.83 5.98
C VAL A 441 0.91 42.14 7.03
N VAL A 442 0.36 43.35 7.00
CA VAL A 442 -0.74 43.80 7.85
C VAL A 442 -1.92 44.13 6.95
N TYR A 443 -3.07 43.51 7.21
CA TYR A 443 -4.31 43.79 6.49
C TYR A 443 -5.10 44.86 7.24
N THR A 444 -5.73 45.78 6.50
CA THR A 444 -6.73 46.72 7.02
C THR A 444 -8.10 46.25 6.55
N VAL A 445 -8.96 45.86 7.49
CA VAL A 445 -10.27 45.26 7.24
C VAL A 445 -11.36 46.16 7.84
N ASP A 446 -12.27 46.68 7.01
CA ASP A 446 -13.26 47.70 7.38
C ASP A 446 -12.68 48.92 8.16
N GLY A 447 -11.38 49.21 7.97
CA GLY A 447 -10.64 50.27 8.65
C GLY A 447 -9.88 49.86 9.92
N VAL A 448 -9.96 48.60 10.35
CA VAL A 448 -9.22 48.05 11.50
C VAL A 448 -8.04 47.22 11.03
N GLN A 449 -6.87 47.35 11.64
CA GLN A 449 -5.69 46.54 11.28
C GLN A 449 -5.67 45.18 12.00
N THR A 450 -5.27 44.14 11.27
CA THR A 450 -5.00 42.80 11.80
C THR A 450 -3.68 42.76 12.58
N ALA A 451 -3.39 41.64 13.24
CA ALA A 451 -2.00 41.34 13.60
C ALA A 451 -1.13 41.15 12.34
N ALA A 452 0.18 41.32 12.48
CA ALA A 452 1.12 41.06 11.40
C ALA A 452 1.15 39.56 11.06
N ASN A 453 1.08 39.24 9.78
CA ASN A 453 0.98 37.88 9.24
C ASN A 453 -0.26 37.10 9.75
N GLU A 454 -1.34 37.82 10.09
CA GLU A 454 -2.66 37.24 10.31
C GLU A 454 -3.39 37.12 8.96
N HIS A 455 -3.43 35.91 8.41
CA HIS A 455 -3.97 35.64 7.07
C HIS A 455 -5.44 35.17 7.08
N SER A 456 -6.02 34.95 8.25
CA SER A 456 -7.36 34.42 8.46
C SER A 456 -8.33 35.50 8.95
N LEU A 457 -9.36 35.82 8.16
CA LEU A 457 -10.41 36.77 8.54
C LEU A 457 -11.71 36.02 8.84
N THR A 458 -12.22 36.12 10.06
CA THR A 458 -13.57 35.60 10.40
C THR A 458 -14.64 36.63 10.01
N ILE A 459 -15.55 36.28 9.11
CA ILE A 459 -16.63 37.14 8.64
C ILE A 459 -17.98 36.57 9.07
N GLY A 460 -18.78 37.36 9.81
CA GLY A 460 -20.12 36.99 10.27
C GLY A 460 -21.20 37.13 9.18
N LYS A 461 -22.30 36.37 9.34
CA LYS A 461 -23.46 36.35 8.41
C LYS A 461 -24.24 37.67 8.31
N ASP A 462 -24.00 38.60 9.24
CA ASP A 462 -24.54 39.95 9.30
C ASP A 462 -23.91 40.87 8.24
N LYS A 463 -22.66 40.61 7.84
CA LYS A 463 -21.96 41.35 6.79
C LYS A 463 -22.51 40.98 5.40
N THR A 464 -22.73 41.98 4.55
CA THR A 464 -23.02 41.81 3.12
C THR A 464 -21.78 41.99 2.25
N ALA A 465 -20.82 42.77 2.74
CA ALA A 465 -19.51 42.98 2.13
C ALA A 465 -18.51 43.37 3.23
N VAL A 466 -17.22 43.19 2.95
CA VAL A 466 -16.10 43.64 3.79
C VAL A 466 -15.04 44.29 2.90
N LYS A 467 -14.52 45.45 3.29
CA LYS A 467 -13.42 46.14 2.60
C LYS A 467 -12.08 45.67 3.13
N VAL A 468 -11.13 45.38 2.25
CA VAL A 468 -9.77 44.96 2.61
C VAL A 468 -8.72 45.71 1.79
N SER A 469 -7.66 46.16 2.46
CA SER A 469 -6.38 46.54 1.83
C SER A 469 -5.22 45.94 2.63
N ALA A 470 -4.01 45.93 2.10
CA ALA A 470 -2.83 45.38 2.77
C ALA A 470 -1.62 46.31 2.67
N VAL A 471 -0.77 46.26 3.70
CA VAL A 471 0.56 46.87 3.73
C VAL A 471 1.56 45.75 3.94
N ALA A 472 2.59 45.67 3.09
CA ALA A 472 3.69 44.73 3.23
C ALA A 472 4.99 45.50 3.49
N THR A 473 5.75 45.04 4.49
CA THR A 473 6.95 45.72 4.98
C THR A 473 8.13 44.77 5.04
N PHE A 474 9.28 45.21 4.49
CA PHE A 474 10.54 44.46 4.48
C PHE A 474 11.70 45.44 4.69
N ASN A 475 12.58 45.16 5.66
CA ASN A 475 13.72 46.02 6.02
C ASN A 475 13.38 47.53 6.17
N GLY A 476 12.19 47.83 6.71
CA GLY A 476 11.71 49.20 6.93
C GLY A 476 11.10 49.90 5.70
N ILE A 477 10.99 49.22 4.55
CA ILE A 477 10.34 49.72 3.34
C ILE A 477 8.91 49.17 3.27
N GLU A 478 7.90 50.05 3.25
CA GLU A 478 6.49 49.69 3.07
C GLU A 478 6.05 49.77 1.59
N LYS A 479 5.20 48.84 1.16
CA LYS A 479 4.33 48.97 -0.02
C LYS A 479 2.88 48.72 0.37
N LYS A 480 1.93 49.38 -0.31
CA LYS A 480 0.49 49.34 0.00
C LYS A 480 -0.31 48.91 -1.23
N SER A 481 -1.28 48.02 -1.05
CA SER A 481 -2.19 47.62 -2.11
C SER A 481 -3.27 48.67 -2.38
N ASN A 482 -4.05 48.45 -3.42
CA ASN A 482 -5.41 48.97 -3.54
C ASN A 482 -6.34 48.40 -2.45
N GLU A 483 -7.46 49.07 -2.22
CA GLU A 483 -8.61 48.50 -1.50
C GLU A 483 -9.44 47.61 -2.44
N VAL A 484 -9.98 46.52 -1.92
CA VAL A 484 -10.89 45.58 -2.60
C VAL A 484 -12.07 45.22 -1.70
N THR A 485 -13.11 44.64 -2.31
CA THR A 485 -14.33 44.22 -1.60
C THR A 485 -14.48 42.69 -1.64
N ILE A 486 -14.53 42.07 -0.46
CA ILE A 486 -15.05 40.72 -0.30
C ILE A 486 -16.57 40.81 -0.26
N ARG A 487 -17.27 40.23 -1.23
CA ARG A 487 -18.74 40.13 -1.24
C ARG A 487 -19.17 38.89 -0.48
N ILE A 488 -20.15 39.02 0.42
CA ILE A 488 -20.62 37.90 1.24
C ILE A 488 -21.87 37.30 0.62
N VAL A 489 -21.80 36.01 0.33
CA VAL A 489 -22.88 35.19 -0.25
C VAL A 489 -23.31 34.17 0.81
N ARG A 490 -24.62 33.98 1.00
CA ARG A 490 -25.15 32.98 1.94
C ARG A 490 -25.69 31.76 1.20
N GLU A 491 -25.26 30.57 1.60
CA GLU A 491 -25.78 29.32 1.03
C GLU A 491 -27.19 29.00 1.57
N VAL A 492 -28.11 28.73 0.65
CA VAL A 492 -29.50 28.38 0.96
C VAL A 492 -29.75 26.92 0.62
N ALA A 493 -30.22 26.18 1.62
CA ALA A 493 -30.69 24.80 1.46
C ALA A 493 -32.21 24.80 1.23
N LEU A 494 -32.65 24.01 0.25
CA LEU A 494 -34.06 23.80 -0.09
C LEU A 494 -34.48 22.41 0.36
N THR A 495 -35.50 22.33 1.22
CA THR A 495 -36.01 21.06 1.78
C THR A 495 -37.39 20.75 1.21
N PRO A 496 -37.53 19.76 0.30
CA PRO A 496 -38.82 19.39 -0.27
C PRO A 496 -39.70 18.62 0.74
N PRO A 497 -41.04 18.65 0.57
CA PRO A 497 -41.94 17.79 1.32
C PRO A 497 -41.82 16.34 0.81
N ALA A 498 -41.81 15.37 1.73
CA ALA A 498 -41.57 13.95 1.40
C ALA A 498 -42.58 13.35 0.40
N SER A 499 -43.84 13.81 0.44
CA SER A 499 -44.86 13.52 -0.57
C SER A 499 -45.99 14.55 -0.53
N VAL A 500 -46.69 14.75 -1.65
CA VAL A 500 -47.85 15.64 -1.78
C VAL A 500 -48.96 14.95 -2.59
N ARG A 501 -50.21 15.04 -2.14
CA ARG A 501 -51.41 14.54 -2.84
C ARG A 501 -51.70 15.36 -4.10
N TYR A 502 -52.12 14.70 -5.18
CA TYR A 502 -52.43 15.34 -6.47
C TYR A 502 -53.41 16.51 -6.32
N GLY A 503 -52.98 17.70 -6.73
CA GLY A 503 -53.79 18.93 -6.68
C GLY A 503 -53.74 19.71 -5.36
N LYS A 504 -53.01 19.25 -4.33
CA LYS A 504 -52.70 20.07 -3.14
C LYS A 504 -51.43 20.92 -3.39
N ASP A 505 -51.23 21.97 -2.58
CA ASP A 505 -50.08 22.88 -2.67
C ASP A 505 -48.76 22.18 -2.28
N ILE A 506 -47.66 22.55 -2.95
CA ILE A 506 -46.30 22.06 -2.66
C ILE A 506 -45.56 23.15 -1.87
N VAL A 507 -45.15 22.86 -0.64
CA VAL A 507 -44.39 23.78 0.22
C VAL A 507 -42.97 23.24 0.42
N ILE A 508 -41.97 23.97 -0.07
CA ILE A 508 -40.54 23.67 0.06
C ILE A 508 -39.95 24.62 1.10
N SER A 509 -39.43 24.08 2.21
CA SER A 509 -38.83 24.90 3.27
C SER A 509 -37.43 25.39 2.88
N HIS A 510 -37.01 26.55 3.41
CA HIS A 510 -35.65 27.07 3.25
C HIS A 510 -35.13 27.82 4.48
N ASN A 511 -33.81 27.80 4.65
CA ASN A 511 -33.07 28.53 5.69
C ASN A 511 -32.87 30.03 5.37
N GLY A 512 -33.06 30.48 4.12
CA GLY A 512 -32.59 31.78 3.61
C GLY A 512 -33.21 33.06 4.22
N GLY A 513 -34.23 32.94 5.06
CA GLY A 513 -34.83 34.08 5.77
C GLY A 513 -35.64 35.05 4.91
N ALA A 514 -36.05 36.16 5.51
CA ALA A 514 -37.04 37.08 4.95
C ALA A 514 -36.62 37.77 3.63
N ASP A 515 -35.33 37.98 3.39
CA ASP A 515 -34.84 38.65 2.18
C ASP A 515 -34.61 37.70 1.00
N PHE A 516 -34.64 36.38 1.20
CA PHE A 516 -34.42 35.39 0.14
C PHE A 516 -35.42 35.53 -1.02
N LYS A 517 -36.67 35.91 -0.72
CA LYS A 517 -37.70 36.23 -1.72
C LYS A 517 -37.29 37.31 -2.72
N ASN A 518 -36.39 38.22 -2.35
CA ASN A 518 -35.89 39.27 -3.24
C ASN A 518 -34.83 38.72 -4.23
N ALA A 519 -34.13 37.66 -3.85
CA ALA A 519 -33.06 37.04 -4.64
C ALA A 519 -33.54 35.98 -5.64
N VAL A 520 -34.68 35.33 -5.38
CA VAL A 520 -35.31 34.41 -6.35
C VAL A 520 -35.77 35.18 -7.60
N ASP A 521 -35.49 34.58 -8.75
CA ASP A 521 -35.87 35.06 -10.09
C ASP A 521 -37.15 34.36 -10.56
N TYR A 522 -37.11 33.02 -10.63
CA TYR A 522 -38.29 32.19 -10.90
C TYR A 522 -38.17 30.80 -10.26
N VAL A 523 -39.31 30.11 -10.21
CA VAL A 523 -39.44 28.71 -9.79
C VAL A 523 -40.06 27.92 -10.94
N ALA A 524 -39.56 26.72 -11.21
CA ALA A 524 -40.06 25.82 -12.24
C ALA A 524 -40.41 24.45 -11.64
N PHE A 525 -41.47 23.81 -12.14
CA PHE A 525 -41.95 22.51 -11.68
C PHE A 525 -42.06 21.55 -12.86
N GLY A 526 -41.47 20.35 -12.73
CA GLY A 526 -41.44 19.36 -13.81
C GLY A 526 -40.74 19.83 -15.10
N GLY A 527 -39.87 20.85 -15.00
CA GLY A 527 -39.22 21.51 -16.14
C GLY A 527 -39.98 22.70 -16.74
N VAL A 528 -41.17 23.05 -16.24
CA VAL A 528 -41.97 24.19 -16.72
C VAL A 528 -41.97 25.32 -15.69
N GLN A 529 -41.67 26.55 -16.09
CA GLN A 529 -41.73 27.72 -15.21
C GLN A 529 -43.14 27.92 -14.64
N VAL A 530 -43.24 28.09 -13.32
CA VAL A 530 -44.51 28.33 -12.65
C VAL A 530 -44.87 29.81 -12.76
N PRO A 531 -46.11 30.17 -13.15
CA PRO A 531 -46.59 31.55 -13.12
C PRO A 531 -46.43 32.20 -11.73
N ALA A 532 -45.98 33.46 -11.69
CA ALA A 532 -45.59 34.13 -10.44
C ALA A 532 -46.76 34.32 -9.45
N ASP A 533 -47.99 34.45 -9.95
CA ASP A 533 -49.23 34.47 -9.16
C ASP A 533 -49.50 33.16 -8.41
N ARG A 534 -48.83 32.06 -8.80
CA ARG A 534 -48.92 30.74 -8.18
C ARG A 534 -47.70 30.37 -7.32
N VAL A 535 -46.76 31.31 -7.11
CA VAL A 535 -45.56 31.11 -6.29
C VAL A 535 -45.54 32.14 -5.15
N THR A 536 -45.75 31.68 -3.92
CA THR A 536 -45.64 32.52 -2.71
C THR A 536 -44.35 32.19 -1.98
N ILE A 537 -43.44 33.15 -1.81
CA ILE A 537 -42.19 32.96 -1.06
C ILE A 537 -42.31 33.68 0.28
N SER A 538 -42.25 32.90 1.35
CA SER A 538 -42.25 33.37 2.74
C SER A 538 -40.84 33.40 3.31
N ASP A 539 -40.68 33.81 4.57
CA ASP A 539 -39.37 33.89 5.22
C ASP A 539 -38.74 32.50 5.49
N THR A 540 -39.51 31.41 5.35
CA THR A 540 -39.09 30.02 5.65
C THR A 540 -39.50 28.98 4.61
N GLY A 541 -40.14 29.37 3.49
CA GLY A 541 -40.53 28.42 2.46
C GLY A 541 -41.20 29.02 1.22
N ILE A 542 -40.99 28.32 0.09
CA ILE A 542 -41.62 28.56 -1.22
C ILE A 542 -42.87 27.66 -1.32
N THR A 543 -44.03 28.27 -1.57
CA THR A 543 -45.30 27.58 -1.82
C THR A 543 -45.68 27.67 -3.29
N ILE A 544 -46.01 26.53 -3.91
CA ILE A 544 -46.48 26.40 -5.29
C ILE A 544 -47.93 25.90 -5.27
N SER A 545 -48.88 26.74 -5.70
CA SER A 545 -50.30 26.46 -5.45
C SER A 545 -50.98 25.50 -6.44
N GLY A 546 -51.96 24.75 -5.92
CA GLY A 546 -52.46 23.46 -6.41
C GLY A 546 -53.30 23.42 -7.69
N LYS A 547 -52.71 23.74 -8.84
CA LYS A 547 -53.17 23.28 -10.18
C LYS A 547 -52.00 22.84 -11.05
N GLN A 548 -51.25 21.84 -10.60
CA GLN A 548 -50.26 21.15 -11.43
C GLN A 548 -50.92 19.94 -12.10
N ASN A 549 -51.20 20.04 -13.40
CA ASN A 549 -51.82 18.98 -14.20
C ASN A 549 -50.81 17.87 -14.55
N THR A 550 -50.07 17.38 -13.57
CA THR A 550 -48.97 16.40 -13.72
C THR A 550 -49.31 15.11 -13.00
N GLU A 551 -49.32 14.00 -13.73
CA GLU A 551 -49.57 12.65 -13.20
C GLU A 551 -48.63 12.31 -12.02
N ALA A 552 -49.10 11.44 -11.13
CA ALA A 552 -48.33 11.00 -9.97
C ALA A 552 -46.97 10.38 -10.34
N GLY A 553 -46.00 10.55 -9.45
CA GLY A 553 -44.60 10.23 -9.69
C GLY A 553 -43.65 11.26 -9.08
N GLU A 554 -42.36 11.03 -9.26
CA GLU A 554 -41.30 11.94 -8.81
C GLU A 554 -41.17 13.12 -9.79
N ARG A 555 -41.20 14.35 -9.28
CA ARG A 555 -41.13 15.59 -10.08
C ARG A 555 -40.04 16.50 -9.51
N SER A 556 -39.28 17.15 -10.38
CA SER A 556 -38.30 18.17 -9.99
C SER A 556 -38.98 19.51 -9.69
N VAL A 557 -38.45 20.24 -8.72
CA VAL A 557 -38.68 21.69 -8.56
C VAL A 557 -37.32 22.38 -8.67
N TYR A 558 -37.20 23.33 -9.58
CA TYR A 558 -36.00 24.12 -9.80
C TYR A 558 -36.23 25.57 -9.36
N VAL A 559 -35.22 26.17 -8.73
CA VAL A 559 -35.26 27.58 -8.30
C VAL A 559 -34.07 28.31 -8.93
N LYS A 560 -34.34 29.36 -9.70
CA LYS A 560 -33.31 30.26 -10.24
C LYS A 560 -33.17 31.46 -9.31
N LEU A 561 -31.94 31.81 -8.96
CA LEU A 561 -31.61 33.10 -8.33
C LEU A 561 -31.17 34.11 -9.38
N LYS A 562 -31.42 35.39 -9.09
CA LYS A 562 -30.96 36.54 -9.90
C LYS A 562 -29.42 36.59 -9.89
N ASP A 563 -28.84 36.96 -11.02
CA ASP A 563 -27.39 37.02 -11.14
C ASP A 563 -26.83 38.14 -10.24
N GLY A 564 -25.75 37.82 -9.50
CA GLY A 564 -25.16 38.73 -8.51
C GLY A 564 -25.93 38.87 -7.19
N SER A 565 -26.92 38.01 -6.89
CA SER A 565 -27.61 38.03 -5.59
C SER A 565 -26.69 37.69 -4.41
N ALA A 566 -27.05 38.14 -3.20
CA ALA A 566 -26.35 37.82 -1.95
C ALA A 566 -26.56 36.37 -1.45
N TYR A 567 -27.10 35.48 -2.29
CA TYR A 567 -27.38 34.08 -1.97
C TYR A 567 -26.90 33.15 -3.08
N THR A 568 -26.56 31.92 -2.69
CA THR A 568 -26.38 30.77 -3.59
C THR A 568 -27.28 29.63 -3.13
N LEU A 569 -27.58 28.67 -4.01
CA LEU A 569 -28.32 27.46 -3.67
C LEU A 569 -27.36 26.28 -3.56
N LYS A 570 -27.43 25.54 -2.45
CA LYS A 570 -26.72 24.28 -2.27
C LYS A 570 -27.12 23.25 -3.32
N ASP A 571 -28.44 23.10 -3.50
CA ASP A 571 -29.08 22.32 -4.55
C ASP A 571 -30.14 23.20 -5.22
N ALA A 572 -29.89 23.62 -6.46
CA ALA A 572 -30.85 24.43 -7.22
C ALA A 572 -32.08 23.62 -7.70
N THR A 573 -32.02 22.28 -7.65
CA THR A 573 -33.12 21.38 -8.02
C THR A 573 -33.41 20.39 -6.88
N VAL A 574 -34.61 20.45 -6.31
CA VAL A 574 -35.11 19.47 -5.36
C VAL A 574 -36.13 18.54 -6.02
N ARG A 575 -36.47 17.42 -5.37
CA ARG A 575 -37.45 16.44 -5.88
C ARG A 575 -38.62 16.28 -4.92
N VAL A 576 -39.82 16.16 -5.48
CA VAL A 576 -41.09 15.98 -4.75
C VAL A 576 -41.83 14.78 -5.32
N LYS A 577 -42.31 13.88 -4.45
CA LYS A 577 -43.16 12.76 -4.84
C LYS A 577 -44.62 13.22 -4.87
N VAL A 578 -45.23 13.29 -6.05
CA VAL A 578 -46.67 13.49 -6.20
C VAL A 578 -47.37 12.13 -6.12
N GLU A 579 -48.35 11.99 -5.24
CA GLU A 579 -49.14 10.77 -5.06
C GLU A 579 -50.59 10.91 -5.52
N ASN A 580 -51.19 9.80 -5.95
CA ASN A 580 -52.63 9.70 -6.19
C ASN A 580 -53.45 10.03 -4.94
N ASN A 581 -54.67 10.52 -5.15
CA ASN A 581 -55.67 10.75 -4.11
C ASN A 581 -56.40 9.44 -3.80
N ILE A 582 -56.77 9.22 -2.53
CA ILE A 582 -57.40 7.96 -2.11
C ILE A 582 -58.92 8.09 -2.19
N GLY A 583 -59.54 7.34 -3.10
CA GLY A 583 -61.00 7.36 -3.32
C GLY A 583 -61.75 6.36 -2.45
N VAL A 584 -62.84 6.78 -1.82
CA VAL A 584 -63.79 5.94 -1.07
C VAL A 584 -65.13 5.91 -1.80
N VAL A 585 -65.63 4.71 -2.14
CA VAL A 585 -66.87 4.55 -2.92
C VAL A 585 -68.11 4.73 -2.02
N GLN A 586 -68.99 5.65 -2.39
CA GLN A 586 -70.29 5.81 -1.76
C GLN A 586 -71.29 4.80 -2.35
N GLN A 587 -71.74 3.85 -1.52
CA GLN A 587 -72.67 2.81 -1.96
C GLN A 587 -74.08 3.39 -2.24
N PRO A 588 -74.77 2.96 -3.32
CA PRO A 588 -76.10 3.43 -3.65
C PRO A 588 -77.19 2.84 -2.74
N ALA A 589 -78.31 3.55 -2.63
CA ALA A 589 -79.46 3.10 -1.83
C ALA A 589 -80.10 1.80 -2.37
N SER A 590 -80.63 0.99 -1.46
CA SER A 590 -81.28 -0.30 -1.77
C SER A 590 -82.56 -0.13 -2.61
N ILE A 591 -82.85 -1.08 -3.50
CA ILE A 591 -84.06 -1.10 -4.35
C ILE A 591 -85.08 -2.08 -3.79
N THR A 592 -86.25 -1.56 -3.38
CA THR A 592 -87.37 -2.35 -2.86
C THR A 592 -88.64 -2.13 -3.69
N GLY A 593 -89.69 -2.91 -3.44
CA GLY A 593 -91.03 -2.70 -4.03
C GLY A 593 -91.21 -3.14 -5.49
N LYS A 594 -90.14 -3.57 -6.18
CA LYS A 594 -90.25 -4.21 -7.51
C LYS A 594 -90.97 -5.56 -7.39
N ARG A 595 -91.73 -5.96 -8.41
CA ARG A 595 -92.47 -7.23 -8.41
C ARG A 595 -91.57 -8.41 -8.82
N VAL A 596 -91.87 -9.59 -8.28
CA VAL A 596 -91.36 -10.86 -8.82
C VAL A 596 -91.69 -10.94 -10.32
N GLY A 597 -90.70 -11.38 -11.12
CA GLY A 597 -90.74 -11.33 -12.59
C GLY A 597 -90.08 -10.09 -13.21
N ALA A 598 -89.70 -9.07 -12.42
CA ALA A 598 -89.00 -7.89 -12.92
C ALA A 598 -87.67 -8.25 -13.60
N SER A 599 -87.43 -7.74 -14.81
CA SER A 599 -86.15 -7.89 -15.52
C SER A 599 -85.06 -7.01 -14.89
N PHE A 600 -83.80 -7.40 -15.04
CA PHE A 600 -82.64 -6.66 -14.50
C PHE A 600 -82.64 -5.17 -14.92
N THR A 601 -82.92 -4.89 -16.19
CA THR A 601 -83.03 -3.52 -16.72
C THR A 601 -84.16 -2.71 -16.07
N SER A 602 -85.26 -3.37 -15.66
CA SER A 602 -86.40 -2.70 -15.02
C SER A 602 -86.17 -2.34 -13.53
N LEU A 603 -85.04 -2.73 -12.94
CA LEU A 603 -84.69 -2.39 -11.56
C LEU A 603 -84.42 -0.88 -11.41
N GLY A 604 -83.78 -0.24 -12.39
CA GLY A 604 -83.38 1.17 -12.30
C GLY A 604 -82.06 1.37 -11.55
N LEU A 605 -81.06 0.52 -11.83
CA LEU A 605 -79.72 0.60 -11.26
C LEU A 605 -79.02 1.92 -11.69
N PRO A 606 -78.30 2.62 -10.80
CA PRO A 606 -77.70 3.90 -11.13
C PRO A 606 -76.49 3.74 -12.07
N ALA A 607 -76.43 4.57 -13.12
CA ALA A 607 -75.36 4.49 -14.13
C ALA A 607 -73.99 4.99 -13.64
N LYS A 608 -73.96 5.76 -12.54
CA LYS A 608 -72.76 6.27 -11.88
C LYS A 608 -72.85 6.14 -10.36
N VAL A 609 -71.70 6.16 -9.69
CA VAL A 609 -71.59 6.34 -8.23
C VAL A 609 -70.59 7.44 -7.89
N LYS A 610 -70.71 7.98 -6.67
CA LYS A 610 -69.82 9.01 -6.14
C LYS A 610 -68.64 8.35 -5.42
N ILE A 611 -67.45 8.90 -5.65
CA ILE A 611 -66.21 8.56 -4.95
C ILE A 611 -65.78 9.81 -4.20
N VAL A 612 -65.66 9.73 -2.87
CA VAL A 612 -65.15 10.82 -2.02
C VAL A 612 -63.62 10.70 -1.97
N LEU A 613 -62.90 11.80 -2.24
CA LEU A 613 -61.44 11.82 -2.20
C LEU A 613 -60.92 12.18 -0.81
N ASP A 614 -59.95 11.40 -0.33
CA ASP A 614 -59.19 11.58 0.92
C ASP A 614 -60.06 11.80 2.19
N GLY A 615 -61.34 11.43 2.14
CA GLY A 615 -62.32 11.60 3.23
C GLY A 615 -62.96 12.99 3.32
N GLU A 616 -62.57 13.95 2.48
CA GLU A 616 -63.09 15.32 2.51
C GLU A 616 -64.45 15.40 1.78
N SER A 617 -65.55 15.52 2.54
CA SER A 617 -66.94 15.45 2.04
C SER A 617 -67.36 16.44 0.94
N GLY A 618 -66.51 17.41 0.58
CA GLY A 618 -66.72 18.33 -0.54
C GLY A 618 -66.03 17.96 -1.86
N ASN A 619 -65.10 17.00 -1.87
CA ASN A 619 -64.30 16.67 -3.05
C ASN A 619 -64.69 15.28 -3.61
N THR A 620 -65.63 15.26 -4.57
CA THR A 620 -66.21 14.01 -5.09
C THR A 620 -66.12 13.88 -6.60
N ILE A 621 -65.77 12.68 -7.08
CA ILE A 621 -65.79 12.32 -8.51
C ILE A 621 -66.97 11.37 -8.77
N GLU A 622 -67.64 11.52 -9.91
CA GLU A 622 -68.65 10.56 -10.39
C GLU A 622 -68.08 9.63 -11.47
N CYS A 623 -67.90 8.35 -11.15
CA CYS A 623 -67.47 7.34 -12.12
C CYS A 623 -68.64 6.44 -12.54
N ALA A 624 -68.60 5.93 -13.78
CA ALA A 624 -69.62 5.02 -14.29
C ALA A 624 -69.53 3.64 -13.63
N VAL A 625 -70.66 2.91 -13.56
CA VAL A 625 -70.70 1.55 -12.98
C VAL A 625 -71.35 0.57 -13.94
N LYS A 626 -70.63 -0.53 -14.20
CA LYS A 626 -71.12 -1.69 -14.94
C LYS A 626 -71.62 -2.74 -13.95
N TRP A 627 -72.94 -2.91 -13.88
CA TRP A 627 -73.59 -3.85 -12.97
C TRP A 627 -73.61 -5.28 -13.52
N ASP A 628 -73.29 -6.26 -12.67
CA ASP A 628 -73.38 -7.68 -13.00
C ASP A 628 -74.79 -8.24 -12.73
N SER A 629 -75.34 -8.93 -13.71
CA SER A 629 -76.66 -9.58 -13.62
C SER A 629 -76.60 -11.05 -13.19
N SER A 630 -75.42 -11.67 -13.14
CA SER A 630 -75.25 -13.12 -12.96
C SER A 630 -75.91 -13.69 -11.68
N LYS A 631 -75.93 -12.89 -10.60
CA LYS A 631 -76.49 -13.27 -9.30
C LYS A 631 -77.97 -12.92 -9.13
N TYR A 632 -78.56 -12.12 -10.02
CA TYR A 632 -79.95 -11.66 -9.90
C TYR A 632 -80.95 -12.73 -10.34
N ARG A 633 -81.92 -13.03 -9.47
CA ARG A 633 -82.99 -14.00 -9.69
C ARG A 633 -84.34 -13.31 -9.60
N SER A 634 -84.95 -13.02 -10.77
CA SER A 634 -86.27 -12.36 -10.86
C SER A 634 -87.40 -13.13 -10.17
N SER A 635 -87.22 -14.43 -9.90
CA SER A 635 -88.16 -15.29 -9.16
C SER A 635 -88.01 -15.25 -7.63
N SER A 636 -86.93 -14.68 -7.10
CA SER A 636 -86.60 -14.68 -5.66
C SER A 636 -87.15 -13.46 -4.92
N THR A 637 -87.90 -13.68 -3.85
CA THR A 637 -88.38 -12.63 -2.94
C THR A 637 -87.35 -12.21 -1.90
N SER A 638 -86.43 -13.11 -1.52
CA SER A 638 -85.35 -12.82 -0.57
C SER A 638 -84.42 -11.72 -1.10
N ARG A 639 -83.74 -11.01 -0.17
CA ARG A 639 -82.73 -9.98 -0.48
C ARG A 639 -81.66 -10.54 -1.42
N GLN A 640 -81.28 -9.74 -2.42
CA GLN A 640 -80.31 -10.11 -3.44
C GLN A 640 -79.23 -9.02 -3.53
N THR A 641 -77.96 -9.42 -3.49
CA THR A 641 -76.83 -8.48 -3.64
C THR A 641 -76.38 -8.45 -5.09
N ILE A 642 -76.57 -7.32 -5.75
CA ILE A 642 -76.08 -7.05 -7.10
C ILE A 642 -74.75 -6.29 -6.96
N THR A 643 -73.70 -6.81 -7.60
CA THR A 643 -72.35 -6.22 -7.59
C THR A 643 -72.09 -5.42 -8.86
N GLY A 644 -71.33 -4.33 -8.76
CA GLY A 644 -70.97 -3.46 -9.87
C GLY A 644 -69.49 -3.10 -9.88
N THR A 645 -68.94 -3.01 -11.09
CA THR A 645 -67.54 -2.65 -11.34
C THR A 645 -67.46 -1.20 -11.83
N ILE A 646 -66.67 -0.37 -11.15
CA ILE A 646 -66.42 1.01 -11.57
C ILE A 646 -65.65 1.00 -12.91
N GLN A 647 -66.04 1.89 -13.82
CA GLN A 647 -65.39 2.13 -15.11
C GLN A 647 -64.78 3.55 -15.09
N ASP A 648 -63.77 3.77 -15.93
CA ASP A 648 -63.19 5.10 -16.22
C ASP A 648 -62.69 5.88 -14.98
N LEU A 649 -62.09 5.16 -14.02
CA LEU A 649 -61.45 5.77 -12.85
C LEU A 649 -60.24 6.62 -13.29
N PRO A 650 -60.15 7.91 -12.92
CA PRO A 650 -59.02 8.77 -13.32
C PRO A 650 -57.67 8.27 -12.78
N SER A 651 -56.61 8.38 -13.59
CA SER A 651 -55.26 7.88 -13.27
C SER A 651 -54.64 8.44 -11.99
N HIS A 652 -55.08 9.63 -11.56
CA HIS A 652 -54.65 10.29 -10.32
C HIS A 652 -55.43 9.85 -9.06
N VAL A 653 -56.31 8.84 -9.16
CA VAL A 653 -57.15 8.32 -8.06
C VAL A 653 -56.89 6.83 -7.85
N THR A 654 -56.69 6.44 -6.60
CA THR A 654 -56.57 5.03 -6.21
C THR A 654 -57.71 4.69 -5.24
N LEU A 655 -58.54 3.70 -5.56
CA LEU A 655 -59.62 3.27 -4.66
C LEU A 655 -59.06 2.58 -3.40
N ASN A 656 -59.55 3.00 -2.24
CA ASN A 656 -59.31 2.32 -0.96
C ASN A 656 -59.72 0.83 -1.10
N PRO A 657 -58.83 -0.14 -0.79
CA PRO A 657 -59.14 -1.58 -0.84
C PRO A 657 -60.48 -1.95 -0.22
N ASP A 658 -60.84 -1.34 0.90
CA ASP A 658 -62.04 -1.65 1.69
C ASP A 658 -63.36 -1.27 0.98
N THR A 659 -63.29 -0.49 -0.11
CA THR A 659 -64.49 -0.02 -0.85
C THR A 659 -64.42 -0.26 -2.36
N LYS A 660 -63.55 -1.17 -2.84
CA LYS A 660 -63.37 -1.44 -4.28
C LYS A 660 -64.59 -2.00 -5.01
N GLU A 661 -65.52 -2.65 -4.31
CA GLU A 661 -66.77 -3.16 -4.89
C GLU A 661 -67.92 -2.17 -4.73
N VAL A 662 -68.71 -1.97 -5.80
CA VAL A 662 -70.03 -1.35 -5.67
C VAL A 662 -71.05 -2.44 -5.38
N LYS A 663 -71.88 -2.27 -4.34
CA LYS A 663 -72.92 -3.22 -3.94
C LYS A 663 -74.27 -2.50 -3.88
N ILE A 664 -75.32 -3.14 -4.40
CA ILE A 664 -76.71 -2.65 -4.27
C ILE A 664 -77.64 -3.82 -3.94
N TYR A 665 -78.47 -3.64 -2.91
CA TYR A 665 -79.37 -4.68 -2.41
C TYR A 665 -80.76 -4.52 -3.04
N VAL A 666 -81.32 -5.63 -3.50
CA VAL A 666 -82.62 -5.68 -4.20
C VAL A 666 -83.55 -6.68 -3.52
N THR A 667 -84.81 -6.29 -3.27
CA THR A 667 -85.84 -7.17 -2.67
C THR A 667 -87.14 -7.10 -3.49
N LEU A 668 -87.70 -8.25 -3.87
CA LEU A 668 -88.87 -8.35 -4.76
C LEU A 668 -90.13 -8.81 -4.02
N LYS A 669 -91.29 -8.21 -4.32
CA LYS A 669 -92.60 -8.62 -3.75
C LYS A 669 -93.36 -9.57 -4.69
N ARG A 670 -93.92 -10.66 -4.14
CA ARG A 670 -94.90 -11.52 -4.84
C ARG A 670 -96.23 -10.78 -5.02
N SER A 671 -96.97 -11.10 -6.07
CA SER A 671 -98.35 -10.64 -6.26
C SER A 671 -99.33 -11.57 -5.56
N SER A 672 -99.79 -11.21 -4.36
CA SER A 672 -101.02 -11.75 -3.77
C SER A 672 -102.25 -11.08 -4.38
N SER A 673 -103.35 -11.83 -4.48
CA SER A 673 -104.64 -11.36 -5.00
C SER A 673 -105.49 -10.68 -3.93
N SER A 674 -106.18 -9.60 -4.33
CA SER A 674 -107.35 -8.97 -3.70
C SER A 674 -107.79 -9.46 -2.30
N GLY A 675 -107.52 -8.67 -1.24
CA GLY A 675 -108.17 -8.87 0.07
C GLY A 675 -107.62 -8.02 1.21
N GLY A 676 -108.37 -7.01 1.64
CA GLY A 676 -108.44 -6.47 3.02
C GLY A 676 -107.16 -6.28 3.84
N SER A 677 -106.57 -5.08 3.75
CA SER A 677 -105.99 -4.29 4.87
C SER A 677 -105.32 -5.00 6.07
N ASN A 678 -104.01 -4.84 6.19
CA ASN A 678 -103.32 -4.66 7.47
C ASN A 678 -102.10 -3.75 7.27
N GLU A 679 -102.23 -2.46 7.57
CA GLU A 679 -101.16 -1.48 7.30
C GLU A 679 -99.99 -1.57 8.30
N ARG A 680 -100.17 -2.34 9.39
CA ARG A 680 -99.13 -2.61 10.41
C ARG A 680 -98.08 -3.62 9.98
N ASP A 681 -98.43 -4.56 9.08
CA ASP A 681 -97.53 -5.66 8.73
C ASP A 681 -96.35 -5.18 7.87
N TYR A 682 -96.53 -4.12 7.06
CA TYR A 682 -95.46 -3.59 6.21
C TYR A 682 -94.37 -2.80 6.95
N GLU A 683 -94.70 -2.10 8.05
CA GLU A 683 -93.68 -1.46 8.90
C GLU A 683 -92.84 -2.52 9.62
N TYR A 684 -93.46 -3.63 10.05
CA TYR A 684 -92.75 -4.77 10.63
C TYR A 684 -91.88 -5.52 9.60
N GLU A 685 -92.37 -5.78 8.38
CA GLU A 685 -91.55 -6.31 7.28
C GLU A 685 -90.33 -5.42 7.02
N PHE A 686 -90.56 -4.10 6.86
CA PHE A 686 -89.51 -3.14 6.54
C PHE A 686 -88.40 -3.10 7.60
N TRP A 687 -88.75 -2.99 8.88
CA TRP A 687 -87.74 -2.94 9.93
C TRP A 687 -87.08 -4.30 10.20
N SER A 688 -87.77 -5.42 9.98
CA SER A 688 -87.14 -6.75 10.01
C SER A 688 -86.09 -6.91 8.91
N ASP A 689 -86.39 -6.40 7.71
CA ASP A 689 -85.48 -6.36 6.56
C ASP A 689 -84.26 -5.45 6.86
N VAL A 690 -84.40 -4.38 7.66
CA VAL A 690 -83.26 -3.57 8.15
C VAL A 690 -82.45 -4.31 9.22
N LEU A 691 -83.10 -4.95 10.20
CA LEU A 691 -82.43 -5.71 11.26
C LEU A 691 -81.57 -6.84 10.69
N GLU A 692 -82.05 -7.54 9.67
CA GLU A 692 -81.30 -8.61 9.01
C GLU A 692 -80.05 -8.07 8.28
N ARG A 693 -80.13 -6.91 7.61
CA ARG A 693 -78.94 -6.25 7.04
C ARG A 693 -77.89 -5.91 8.10
N VAL A 694 -78.31 -5.48 9.30
CA VAL A 694 -77.38 -5.22 10.41
C VAL A 694 -76.75 -6.51 10.94
N LYS A 695 -77.49 -7.63 10.94
CA LYS A 695 -76.96 -8.96 11.30
C LYS A 695 -75.92 -9.47 10.30
N GLU A 696 -76.21 -9.34 9.00
CA GLU A 696 -75.36 -9.81 7.89
C GLU A 696 -74.10 -8.96 7.66
N ALA A 697 -74.07 -7.70 8.09
CA ALA A 697 -73.02 -6.74 7.73
C ALA A 697 -71.63 -7.01 8.37
N ASP A 698 -70.59 -6.88 7.56
CA ASP A 698 -69.19 -7.11 7.92
C ASP A 698 -68.57 -5.92 8.68
N SER A 699 -67.41 -6.16 9.30
CA SER A 699 -66.68 -5.18 10.12
C SER A 699 -66.09 -4.02 9.28
N GLY A 700 -66.92 -3.04 8.97
CA GLY A 700 -66.58 -1.80 8.25
C GLY A 700 -67.75 -1.27 7.41
N ASP A 701 -68.79 -2.08 7.20
CA ASP A 701 -69.92 -1.75 6.32
C ASP A 701 -70.70 -0.50 6.77
N THR A 702 -71.24 0.20 5.78
CA THR A 702 -72.20 1.29 5.98
C THR A 702 -73.52 0.96 5.27
N ILE A 703 -74.57 0.77 6.06
CA ILE A 703 -75.92 0.40 5.63
C ILE A 703 -76.73 1.70 5.48
N TYR A 704 -77.21 1.98 4.26
CA TYR A 704 -78.07 3.14 3.98
C TYR A 704 -79.54 2.71 3.81
N VAL A 705 -80.44 3.34 4.56
CA VAL A 705 -81.86 2.98 4.68
C VAL A 705 -82.74 4.21 4.41
N LYS A 706 -83.58 4.15 3.37
CA LYS A 706 -84.66 5.12 3.17
C LYS A 706 -85.88 4.65 3.96
N ALA A 707 -86.21 5.33 5.06
CA ALA A 707 -87.34 4.97 5.92
C ALA A 707 -88.69 5.47 5.38
N GLY A 708 -88.69 6.63 4.71
CA GLY A 708 -89.94 7.22 4.21
C GLY A 708 -90.96 7.44 5.34
N GLN A 709 -92.15 6.88 5.16
CA GLN A 709 -93.27 6.98 6.11
C GLN A 709 -93.14 6.13 7.39
N TYR A 710 -92.14 5.24 7.50
CA TYR A 710 -91.93 4.39 8.67
C TYR A 710 -91.12 5.12 9.73
N ASP A 711 -91.78 5.71 10.74
CA ASP A 711 -91.11 6.49 11.79
C ASP A 711 -90.69 5.64 13.02
N ASN A 712 -91.22 4.42 13.21
CA ASN A 712 -91.05 3.67 14.46
C ASN A 712 -90.03 2.52 14.34
N MET A 713 -88.74 2.83 14.48
CA MET A 713 -87.67 1.83 14.43
C MET A 713 -87.67 0.92 15.69
N PRO A 714 -87.72 -0.41 15.56
CA PRO A 714 -87.55 -1.35 16.68
C PRO A 714 -86.19 -1.19 17.38
N ALA A 715 -86.19 -1.25 18.71
CA ALA A 715 -84.99 -1.07 19.53
C ALA A 715 -83.90 -2.10 19.22
N SER A 716 -84.29 -3.32 18.83
CA SER A 716 -83.38 -4.42 18.50
C SER A 716 -82.42 -4.11 17.35
N ILE A 717 -82.71 -3.13 16.50
CA ILE A 717 -81.76 -2.64 15.48
C ILE A 717 -80.58 -1.92 16.13
N LEU A 718 -80.80 -1.13 17.19
CA LEU A 718 -79.70 -0.54 17.97
C LEU A 718 -78.96 -1.60 18.79
N GLU A 719 -79.69 -2.55 19.38
CA GLU A 719 -79.08 -3.62 20.20
C GLU A 719 -78.12 -4.49 19.36
N GLU A 720 -78.53 -4.87 18.15
CA GLU A 720 -77.69 -5.62 17.20
C GLU A 720 -76.50 -4.78 16.67
N LEU A 721 -76.72 -3.50 16.38
CA LEU A 721 -75.65 -2.61 15.90
C LEU A 721 -74.61 -2.31 16.99
N LYS A 722 -74.99 -2.41 18.27
CA LYS A 722 -74.18 -2.02 19.45
C LYS A 722 -72.87 -2.79 19.52
N GLY A 723 -71.77 -2.06 19.50
CA GLY A 723 -70.42 -2.62 19.59
C GLY A 723 -69.85 -3.19 18.29
N ARG A 724 -70.64 -3.35 17.22
CA ARG A 724 -70.15 -3.71 15.88
C ARG A 724 -69.42 -2.52 15.23
N LYS A 725 -68.52 -2.77 14.27
CA LYS A 725 -67.88 -1.72 13.44
C LYS A 725 -68.72 -1.40 12.19
N VAL A 726 -70.05 -1.34 12.33
CA VAL A 726 -71.00 -1.10 11.25
C VAL A 726 -71.65 0.27 11.45
N THR A 727 -71.87 1.01 10.36
CA THR A 727 -72.59 2.30 10.39
C THR A 727 -73.98 2.14 9.78
N LEU A 728 -75.02 2.61 10.47
CA LEU A 728 -76.38 2.68 9.94
C LEU A 728 -76.70 4.15 9.64
N ILE A 729 -77.15 4.45 8.42
CA ILE A 729 -77.61 5.77 8.01
C ILE A 729 -79.08 5.68 7.61
N ILE A 730 -79.95 6.47 8.24
CA ILE A 730 -81.39 6.44 8.02
C ILE A 730 -81.86 7.78 7.46
N GLU A 731 -82.44 7.78 6.26
CA GLU A 731 -83.08 8.92 5.59
C GLU A 731 -84.59 8.89 5.89
N PRO A 732 -85.11 9.78 6.76
CA PRO A 732 -86.56 9.96 6.97
C PRO A 732 -87.20 10.72 5.80
N GLU A 733 -88.52 10.60 5.60
CA GLU A 733 -89.23 11.38 4.57
C GLU A 733 -89.03 12.90 4.70
N LYS A 734 -88.88 13.39 5.95
CA LYS A 734 -88.76 14.81 6.28
C LYS A 734 -87.74 14.99 7.42
N GLY A 735 -86.49 15.31 7.11
CA GLY A 735 -85.45 15.54 8.11
C GLY A 735 -84.04 15.69 7.54
N LYS A 736 -83.04 15.41 8.38
CA LYS A 736 -81.65 15.11 7.97
C LYS A 736 -81.40 13.63 8.22
N ASP A 737 -80.53 13.03 7.41
CA ASP A 737 -80.05 11.66 7.58
C ASP A 737 -79.47 11.43 8.99
N ILE A 738 -79.88 10.33 9.62
CA ILE A 738 -79.52 9.95 10.98
C ILE A 738 -78.39 8.91 10.89
N THR A 739 -77.16 9.31 11.22
CA THR A 739 -75.98 8.44 11.17
C THR A 739 -75.66 7.87 12.55
N ILE A 740 -75.65 6.54 12.66
CA ILE A 740 -75.40 5.79 13.89
C ILE A 740 -74.25 4.81 13.66
N TYR A 741 -73.08 5.07 14.26
CA TYR A 741 -71.96 4.12 14.25
C TYR A 741 -72.08 3.13 15.41
N GLY A 742 -71.94 1.83 15.13
CA GLY A 742 -72.19 0.75 16.09
C GLY A 742 -71.37 0.81 17.37
N LYS A 743 -70.10 1.24 17.30
CA LYS A 743 -69.27 1.48 18.49
C LYS A 743 -69.79 2.61 19.38
N ASN A 744 -70.60 3.52 18.85
CA ASN A 744 -71.08 4.73 19.50
C ASN A 744 -72.60 4.65 19.82
N VAL A 745 -73.20 3.45 19.80
CA VAL A 745 -74.61 3.26 20.16
C VAL A 745 -74.84 3.61 21.64
N LYS A 746 -75.70 4.59 21.89
CA LYS A 746 -76.10 5.03 23.23
C LYS A 746 -76.92 3.92 23.91
N SER A 747 -76.88 3.87 25.25
CA SER A 747 -77.42 2.73 25.98
C SER A 747 -78.94 2.55 25.76
N VAL A 748 -79.34 1.36 25.33
CA VAL A 748 -80.74 0.95 25.17
C VAL A 748 -81.26 0.39 26.50
N PRO A 749 -82.33 0.95 27.10
CA PRO A 749 -82.96 0.37 28.28
C PRO A 749 -83.78 -0.87 27.91
N ALA A 750 -83.61 -1.98 28.64
CA ALA A 750 -84.25 -3.27 28.33
C ALA A 750 -85.80 -3.28 28.36
N SER A 751 -86.44 -2.19 28.84
CA SER A 751 -87.89 -1.99 28.80
C SER A 751 -88.39 -1.23 27.55
N ARG A 752 -87.49 -0.83 26.64
CA ARG A 752 -87.81 0.03 25.49
C ARG A 752 -87.82 -0.76 24.18
N ILE A 753 -89.00 -0.92 23.59
CA ILE A 753 -89.22 -1.74 22.39
C ILE A 753 -89.01 -1.02 21.05
N SER A 754 -89.09 0.32 21.01
CA SER A 754 -88.90 1.11 19.78
C SER A 754 -88.38 2.54 20.05
N TYR A 755 -87.94 3.20 18.98
CA TYR A 755 -87.50 4.58 18.92
C TYR A 755 -88.12 5.26 17.69
N SER A 756 -88.71 6.44 17.87
CA SER A 756 -89.10 7.27 16.71
C SER A 756 -87.86 7.82 16.00
N LEU A 757 -87.89 8.05 14.69
CA LEU A 757 -86.75 8.68 13.99
C LEU A 757 -86.51 10.09 14.53
N THR A 758 -87.57 10.79 14.94
CA THR A 758 -87.48 12.08 15.65
C THR A 758 -86.68 12.00 16.95
N GLU A 759 -86.77 10.90 17.72
CA GLU A 759 -85.93 10.66 18.89
C GLU A 759 -84.51 10.26 18.52
N LEU A 760 -84.32 9.42 17.50
CA LEU A 760 -82.99 9.06 17.00
C LEU A 760 -82.24 10.31 16.49
N THR A 761 -82.91 11.23 15.81
CA THR A 761 -82.37 12.55 15.41
C THR A 761 -81.96 13.40 16.63
N LYS A 762 -82.64 13.27 17.78
CA LYS A 762 -82.24 13.96 19.02
C LYS A 762 -81.07 13.25 19.72
N LEU A 763 -81.05 11.92 19.69
CA LEU A 763 -80.02 11.08 20.31
C LEU A 763 -78.70 11.09 19.54
N TYR A 764 -78.75 11.22 18.21
CA TYR A 764 -77.60 11.21 17.29
C TYR A 764 -77.52 12.49 16.45
N LYS A 765 -78.02 13.60 17.01
CA LYS A 765 -77.60 14.93 16.58
C LYS A 765 -76.08 15.02 16.76
N ASP A 766 -75.44 15.55 15.72
CA ASP A 766 -73.99 15.62 15.51
C ASP A 766 -73.32 14.27 15.21
N GLY A 767 -73.16 14.01 13.90
CA GLY A 767 -72.36 12.92 13.37
C GLY A 767 -70.87 13.23 13.48
N GLY A 768 -70.29 12.94 14.65
CA GLY A 768 -68.86 13.13 14.94
C GLY A 768 -68.57 14.32 15.88
N SER A 769 -67.33 14.36 16.38
CA SER A 769 -66.80 15.37 17.31
C SER A 769 -67.59 15.60 18.61
N SER A 770 -67.28 14.80 19.63
CA SER A 770 -67.41 15.26 21.02
C SER A 770 -66.28 16.25 21.34
N SER A 771 -66.55 17.55 21.24
CA SER A 771 -65.58 18.61 21.59
C SER A 771 -66.22 19.71 22.43
N SER A 772 -65.53 20.10 23.50
CA SER A 772 -65.72 21.36 24.24
C SER A 772 -64.34 21.73 24.83
N SER A 773 -63.67 22.83 24.48
CA SER A 773 -64.08 24.25 24.57
C SER A 773 -64.27 24.70 26.03
N SER A 774 -63.70 25.81 26.53
CA SER A 774 -62.99 26.90 25.83
C SER A 774 -62.14 27.76 26.78
N SER A 775 -61.11 28.42 26.22
CA SER A 775 -60.58 29.76 26.58
C SER A 775 -60.44 30.19 28.06
N SER A 776 -59.21 30.51 28.48
CA SER A 776 -58.80 31.92 28.69
C SER A 776 -57.31 32.07 29.04
N SER A 777 -56.76 33.24 28.73
CA SER A 777 -55.38 33.72 28.93
C SER A 777 -54.80 33.63 30.35
N SER A 778 -53.52 33.23 30.46
CA SER A 778 -52.51 33.86 31.34
C SER A 778 -51.07 33.38 31.05
N LYS A 779 -50.09 34.26 31.28
CA LYS A 779 -48.62 34.05 31.39
C LYS A 779 -48.23 34.59 32.81
N PRO A 780 -47.04 34.36 33.41
CA PRO A 780 -45.84 33.68 32.92
C PRO A 780 -45.17 32.76 33.98
N SER A 781 -43.83 32.57 33.89
CA SER A 781 -42.89 32.06 34.93
C SER A 781 -43.06 30.60 35.40
N SER A 782 -42.03 29.93 35.93
CA SER A 782 -40.56 30.01 35.75
C SER A 782 -39.89 28.75 36.33
N SER A 783 -38.59 28.55 36.07
CA SER A 783 -37.60 27.88 36.96
C SER A 783 -37.93 26.52 37.64
N THR A 784 -37.29 25.44 37.15
CA THR A 784 -36.33 24.52 37.85
C THR A 784 -36.56 24.03 39.31
N PRO A 785 -35.85 22.98 39.84
CA PRO A 785 -34.90 22.02 39.21
C PRO A 785 -35.01 20.52 39.69
N THR A 786 -34.04 19.68 39.27
CA THR A 786 -33.33 18.61 40.05
C THR A 786 -33.93 17.22 40.42
N TRP A 787 -33.21 16.17 39.96
CA TRP A 787 -32.54 15.09 40.76
C TRP A 787 -33.11 13.64 40.83
N SER A 788 -32.18 12.66 40.72
CA SER A 788 -32.26 11.19 40.93
C SER A 788 -33.21 10.32 40.06
N GLY A 789 -32.89 9.05 39.75
CA GLY A 789 -31.59 8.33 39.87
C GLY A 789 -31.68 6.79 39.99
N SER A 790 -30.86 6.06 39.23
CA SER A 790 -30.66 4.57 39.25
C SER A 790 -31.87 3.72 38.80
N VAL A 791 -31.76 2.44 38.37
CA VAL A 791 -30.67 1.44 38.43
C VAL A 791 -30.57 0.57 37.14
N LEU A 792 -29.45 -0.14 36.98
CA LEU A 792 -29.14 -1.25 36.03
C LEU A 792 -29.98 -2.53 36.30
N PRO A 793 -30.03 -3.61 35.45
CA PRO A 793 -28.85 -4.23 34.77
C PRO A 793 -29.03 -5.04 33.44
N SER A 794 -27.88 -5.52 32.89
CA SER A 794 -27.58 -6.86 32.30
C SER A 794 -28.49 -7.52 31.22
N SER A 795 -27.99 -8.36 30.29
CA SER A 795 -26.63 -8.79 29.88
C SER A 795 -26.72 -9.64 28.59
N SER A 796 -25.68 -9.64 27.72
CA SER A 796 -25.23 -10.82 26.94
C SER A 796 -24.00 -10.53 26.04
N GLN A 797 -22.92 -11.30 26.24
CA GLN A 797 -21.78 -11.54 25.32
C GLN A 797 -21.76 -13.07 24.98
N PRO A 798 -20.88 -13.65 24.11
CA PRO A 798 -19.55 -13.23 23.59
C PRO A 798 -19.52 -13.22 22.02
N THR A 799 -18.44 -13.28 21.21
CA THR A 799 -17.05 -13.78 21.40
C THR A 799 -16.06 -13.29 20.30
N ALA A 800 -14.94 -12.65 20.71
CA ALA A 800 -13.55 -12.76 20.15
C ALA A 800 -13.29 -12.43 18.63
N PRO A 801 -12.02 -12.38 18.11
CA PRO A 801 -11.60 -11.20 17.33
C PRO A 801 -10.82 -11.44 16.01
N VAL A 802 -10.59 -10.36 15.24
CA VAL A 802 -9.54 -10.23 14.22
C VAL A 802 -8.92 -8.83 14.23
N THR A 803 -7.61 -8.73 13.94
CA THR A 803 -6.82 -7.48 14.02
C THR A 803 -6.31 -7.00 12.65
N PRO A 804 -6.35 -5.68 12.35
CA PRO A 804 -5.63 -5.06 11.24
C PRO A 804 -4.24 -4.53 11.66
N SER A 805 -3.51 -3.92 10.71
CA SER A 805 -2.08 -3.54 10.84
C SER A 805 -1.82 -2.04 11.05
N SER A 806 -0.52 -1.68 11.14
CA SER A 806 0.11 -0.35 10.89
C SER A 806 0.08 0.74 12.00
N SER A 807 1.11 0.69 12.86
CA SER A 807 2.13 1.74 13.11
C SER A 807 1.80 3.26 13.04
N SER A 808 2.10 3.99 14.13
CA SER A 808 3.15 5.05 14.15
C SER A 808 3.50 5.61 15.56
N SER A 809 4.77 6.01 15.73
CA SER A 809 5.30 7.17 16.50
C SER A 809 5.15 7.37 18.04
N SER A 810 6.33 7.49 18.69
CA SER A 810 6.78 8.50 19.70
C SER A 810 6.21 8.56 21.14
N SER A 811 6.96 7.92 22.05
CA SER A 811 7.68 8.45 23.24
C SER A 811 7.20 9.68 24.05
N SER A 812 7.23 9.57 25.39
CA SER A 812 7.63 10.60 26.37
C SER A 812 7.88 9.98 27.76
N SER A 813 8.96 10.38 28.46
CA SER A 813 9.22 10.31 29.93
C SER A 813 9.20 8.92 30.64
N GLU A 814 9.90 8.66 31.75
CA GLU A 814 10.84 9.45 32.59
C GLU A 814 11.75 8.53 33.45
N GLU A 815 12.78 9.11 34.09
CA GLU A 815 13.60 8.61 35.23
C GLU A 815 14.29 7.22 35.21
N GLU A 816 15.61 7.20 35.42
CA GLU A 816 16.21 6.94 36.76
C GLU A 816 17.75 7.11 36.78
N SER A 817 18.35 7.16 37.97
CA SER A 817 19.70 7.69 38.24
C SER A 817 20.73 6.64 38.71
N SER A 818 22.02 6.81 38.36
CA SER A 818 23.14 6.13 39.06
C SER A 818 24.48 6.89 39.02
N SER A 819 24.91 7.27 40.22
CA SER A 819 26.12 7.96 40.69
C SER A 819 27.52 7.37 40.38
N GLN A 820 28.53 8.26 40.22
CA GLN A 820 29.94 8.20 40.74
C GLN A 820 30.87 7.04 40.26
N SER A 821 32.22 7.12 40.20
CA SER A 821 33.25 8.01 40.79
C SER A 821 34.62 7.90 40.06
N SER A 822 35.53 8.86 40.28
CA SER A 822 37.02 8.73 40.27
C SER A 822 37.76 8.48 38.93
N SER A 823 39.02 8.91 38.71
CA SER A 823 39.93 9.84 39.44
C SER A 823 41.11 10.28 38.54
N GLU A 824 41.88 11.30 38.96
CA GLU A 824 42.99 11.93 38.21
C GLU A 824 44.39 11.29 38.39
N GLU A 825 45.34 11.66 37.49
CA GLU A 825 46.83 11.77 37.66
C GLU A 825 47.66 10.50 38.06
N GLU A 826 49.00 10.40 37.88
CA GLU A 826 50.07 11.20 37.24
C GLU A 826 51.30 10.30 36.87
N LYS A 827 52.19 10.77 35.96
CA LYS A 827 53.66 10.49 35.85
C LYS A 827 54.16 8.99 35.70
N GLU A 828 55.44 8.66 35.41
CA GLU A 828 56.70 9.42 35.21
C GLU A 828 57.73 8.75 34.23
N SER A 829 58.71 9.55 33.78
CA SER A 829 60.12 9.33 33.35
C SER A 829 60.65 7.95 32.84
N SER A 830 61.41 8.01 31.74
CA SER A 830 62.86 7.66 31.75
C SER A 830 63.63 8.31 30.56
N GLU A 831 64.63 9.15 30.83
CA GLU A 831 65.71 9.56 29.91
C GLU A 831 66.72 8.40 29.66
N GLU A 832 67.83 8.43 28.90
CA GLU A 832 68.75 9.45 28.29
C GLU A 832 69.25 8.88 26.91
N GLU A 833 70.21 9.36 26.09
CA GLU A 833 71.30 10.36 26.15
C GLU A 833 71.60 10.95 24.73
N LEU A 834 72.86 11.28 24.37
CA LEU A 834 73.34 11.94 23.13
C LEU A 834 74.30 10.98 22.35
N GLY A 835 74.99 11.26 21.24
CA GLY A 835 75.23 12.40 20.31
C GLY A 835 76.38 11.98 19.33
N PRO A 836 77.07 12.85 18.55
CA PRO A 836 76.76 14.21 18.07
C PRO A 836 77.04 14.47 16.54
N ASP A 837 76.73 15.68 16.06
CA ASP A 837 77.33 16.52 14.98
C ASP A 837 77.87 15.96 13.62
N VAL A 838 77.20 16.31 12.50
CA VAL A 838 77.47 17.48 11.60
C VAL A 838 78.95 17.84 11.27
N PRO A 839 79.37 18.32 10.04
CA PRO A 839 78.64 18.73 8.82
C PRO A 839 79.17 18.12 7.47
N THR A 840 78.58 18.47 6.31
CA THR A 840 79.19 19.39 5.28
C THR A 840 78.43 19.39 3.93
N ASP A 841 78.25 20.59 3.39
CA ASP A 841 77.63 21.01 2.13
C ASP A 841 78.37 20.61 0.83
N THR A 842 77.66 20.28 -0.26
CA THR A 842 78.14 20.43 -1.66
C THR A 842 77.00 20.46 -2.71
N GLU A 843 76.67 21.65 -3.22
CA GLU A 843 75.97 21.96 -4.49
C GLU A 843 77.02 22.16 -5.63
N PRO A 844 76.75 22.23 -6.98
CA PRO A 844 75.51 22.11 -7.80
C PRO A 844 75.56 21.08 -8.97
N GLU A 845 74.46 20.93 -9.72
CA GLU A 845 74.28 21.43 -11.12
C GLU A 845 73.09 20.80 -11.88
N GLU A 846 72.43 21.63 -12.70
CA GLU A 846 71.36 21.28 -13.64
C GLU A 846 71.83 21.54 -15.09
N PRO A 847 71.43 20.70 -16.06
CA PRO A 847 71.27 21.21 -17.42
C PRO A 847 69.96 20.79 -18.12
N GLU A 848 69.43 21.70 -18.95
CA GLU A 848 68.30 21.48 -19.85
C GLU A 848 68.58 20.41 -20.95
N PRO A 849 67.54 19.73 -21.49
CA PRO A 849 67.65 18.97 -22.73
C PRO A 849 67.32 19.83 -23.98
N GLU A 850 68.20 19.83 -24.98
CA GLU A 850 68.02 20.58 -26.23
C GLU A 850 66.91 20.05 -27.17
N ASP A 851 66.35 20.97 -27.97
CA ASP A 851 65.43 20.70 -29.09
C ASP A 851 66.16 20.21 -30.36
N LYS A 852 65.69 19.13 -31.00
CA LYS A 852 66.10 18.71 -32.37
C LYS A 852 65.04 17.85 -33.09
N LYS A 853 65.04 17.95 -34.43
CA LYS A 853 63.93 17.61 -35.34
C LYS A 853 64.14 16.36 -36.19
N MET A 854 63.08 16.01 -36.95
CA MET A 854 62.94 15.05 -38.07
C MET A 854 62.38 13.69 -37.65
N SER A 855 61.34 13.08 -38.24
CA SER A 855 60.70 13.02 -39.58
C SER A 855 60.79 11.57 -40.14
N PRO A 856 59.86 11.13 -41.02
CA PRO A 856 59.26 9.79 -40.84
C PRO A 856 59.43 8.83 -42.05
N LEU A 857 58.45 7.92 -42.26
CA LEU A 857 58.27 6.95 -43.37
C LEU A 857 59.07 5.64 -43.18
N VAL A 858 58.42 4.51 -42.81
CA VAL A 858 58.03 3.34 -43.67
C VAL A 858 57.45 2.24 -42.74
N ALA A 859 56.46 1.38 -43.09
CA ALA A 859 55.38 1.41 -44.09
C ALA A 859 54.29 0.33 -43.84
N VAL A 860 53.18 0.45 -44.60
CA VAL A 860 52.11 -0.48 -45.05
C VAL A 860 52.60 -1.96 -45.22
N ILE A 861 51.85 -3.06 -44.95
CA ILE A 861 50.50 -3.49 -45.39
C ILE A 861 49.81 -4.42 -44.36
N GLY A 862 48.48 -4.37 -44.24
CA GLY A 862 47.66 -5.40 -43.57
C GLY A 862 46.18 -5.04 -43.39
N ILE A 863 45.34 -5.18 -44.42
CA ILE A 863 43.90 -4.79 -44.41
C ILE A 863 43.03 -5.96 -44.93
N THR A 864 41.73 -5.93 -44.56
CA THR A 864 40.62 -6.85 -44.92
C THR A 864 40.51 -8.11 -44.03
N VAL A 865 39.34 -8.58 -43.58
CA VAL A 865 37.93 -8.17 -43.80
C VAL A 865 37.15 -8.19 -42.46
N ALA A 866 36.33 -7.15 -42.17
CA ALA A 866 35.00 -7.27 -41.51
C ALA A 866 34.42 -5.88 -41.14
N ALA A 867 33.52 -5.33 -41.96
CA ALA A 867 32.75 -4.11 -41.61
C ALA A 867 31.36 -4.15 -42.27
N ALA A 868 30.30 -4.41 -41.49
CA ALA A 868 28.93 -4.54 -42.03
C ALA A 868 27.78 -4.28 -41.02
N ALA A 869 27.98 -3.48 -39.96
CA ALA A 869 26.88 -2.97 -39.12
C ALA A 869 27.31 -1.73 -38.29
N LEU A 870 26.39 -0.74 -38.16
CA LEU A 870 26.28 0.37 -37.19
C LEU A 870 26.14 1.81 -37.74
N SER A 871 26.34 2.08 -39.03
CA SER A 871 26.17 3.43 -39.60
C SER A 871 24.70 3.87 -39.84
N GLY A 872 23.72 3.00 -39.65
CA GLY A 872 22.34 3.24 -40.10
C GLY A 872 21.40 4.03 -39.16
N ILE A 873 21.73 4.18 -37.87
CA ILE A 873 20.75 4.62 -36.86
C ILE A 873 20.62 6.15 -36.76
N ILE A 874 21.74 6.89 -36.86
CA ILE A 874 21.78 8.34 -36.62
C ILE A 874 21.00 9.13 -37.69
N ALA A 875 20.96 8.66 -38.94
CA ALA A 875 20.23 9.31 -40.02
C ALA A 875 18.70 9.28 -39.87
N CYS A 876 18.14 8.27 -39.18
CA CYS A 876 16.69 8.07 -39.10
C CYS A 876 15.98 8.99 -38.10
N ILE A 877 16.70 9.57 -37.13
CA ILE A 877 16.10 10.39 -36.06
C ILE A 877 15.87 11.83 -36.53
N VAL A 878 16.72 12.37 -37.40
CA VAL A 878 16.65 13.77 -37.86
C VAL A 878 15.49 14.02 -38.84
N LEU A 879 15.07 13.01 -39.62
CA LEU A 879 14.05 13.15 -40.66
C LEU A 879 12.59 12.93 -40.20
N ARG A 880 12.34 12.62 -38.91
CA ARG A 880 10.99 12.46 -38.35
C ARG A 880 10.46 13.69 -37.58
N ARG A 881 10.96 14.89 -37.90
CA ARG A 881 10.48 16.17 -37.33
C ARG A 881 10.09 17.24 -38.37
N ARG A 882 9.81 16.85 -39.61
CA ARG A 882 9.24 17.71 -40.67
C ARG A 882 8.26 16.95 -41.58
N GLN A 883 7.17 16.47 -41.00
CA GLN A 883 5.83 16.40 -41.59
C GLN A 883 4.83 16.53 -40.43
#